data_AF-A0A9D6QWA0-F1
#
_entry.id   AF-A0A9D6QWA0-F1
#
_cell.length_a   1.000
_cell.length_b   1.000
_cell.length_c   1.000
_cell.angle_alpha   90.00
_cell.angle_beta   90.00
_cell.angle_gamma   90.00
#
_symmetry.space_group_name_H-M   'P 1'
#
loop_
_entity.id
_entity.type
_entity.pdbx_description
1 polymer ?
#
loop_
_entity_poly.entity_id
_entity_poly.type
_entity_poly.pdbx_seq_one_letter_code
_entity_poly.pdbx_strand_id
1 'polypeptide(L)'
;MKFLSAFICIPLWFQTAAWAIDFSTFQAARLVIGQPNFTAETPVSDQDILGAAGGVAVAGNRLFVLDANRFGAAPVNNRLLIYENLSGFISSPDAEIVPGTACPVCVGRPTTVLGQPDFTSKNPGLQNGLNKPTAAASDGVQLAVADTDNNRVLIWRTIPAVSATPPDVVLGQPDFATSSPRTDQSGLRGPQGVWFHNGKLIIADTQNARVLIFNSVPTSNNAKADVVVGEPDFSTRPSPDLTASNIKPAANNMLDPVTATTVGEKLIVTDLGFNRVVIFNSIPTSNSASADLVLGQPDMASQFANNSTKDSKLCASSGTDSKGNPTFPVRCAATLSFPRFALSDGTRLFIADGGNDRVLVYKTFPTANGAPADVVLGQKDFFSIGESNGAGSLRTPSSLAWDGDNLYVADPFSRRILVFTPAEPLILDGGVVNGASYQIPAEGTVTFGGTVKSGDVAKLIINGKEYDYTETATDTLQTIRDNFLHQINDSPGDPVVSARPAVGQGTYARGAVTFGGSIQAGDVVTIQIQDRRYTYTVRQGDTQVAFNFAYLIRDQGKDPDVYADVDPSDHTKLILVARQQGEAGNSISYKASTSSGAKITVTTGGATLTGGSSPPVLILVARTPGSAGNTISLDTTGTAAALNMTTSSSTLSGGNDASEAPPGTQIAIFGHDFVTTSAGADSSQEGLPTELGGVEVYMNGIRSPIYIVTPNQINAQVPFEMQGSSMSVFLRATRPDGQVVISVAKPAAVPRAAPGLYAYDGPEPRAGVVVHGMARARGTVAIEATTTGSTPNPAPAGLKVQIIINGRNYTYTTVGGETTDQIRDRLVTLINAGNGDPDAQAEASNIGILSARARVTINGTIKAGDVVTINIGSRTYIYTVLASDNLPTVANQLINLINAGAGDPNVTARLVADVTPPEFDIIARQLGAVGNSITLTITVSANASITATTNVKNGTLAGGSTPSTVILNARSTGKDGNNVSYSATVSGGSGITATAQTTSLCCGNDFFSPVTPENPALPGEIITVFGTGLGLTDPKEGVVTGRRVPADHGPFKVPAVPDDFVSALAGGKTADVDFVGLMPGQIGVYQVNLLLNSALPDDLMTRLTIAQGFFVSNVVTFPVRNRVPPLQ
;
A
#
# COMPACT_ATOMS: atom_id res chain seq x y z
N MET A 1 -23.75 33.35 0.78
CA MET A 1 -24.54 34.10 -0.22
C MET A 1 -25.55 33.14 -0.84
N LYS A 2 -26.83 33.53 -0.86
CA LYS A 2 -27.95 32.80 -1.48
C LYS A 2 -27.70 32.62 -2.99
N PHE A 3 -28.04 31.46 -3.56
CA PHE A 3 -28.79 31.35 -4.83
C PHE A 3 -29.55 30.02 -4.90
N LEU A 4 -30.83 30.13 -5.24
CA LEU A 4 -31.86 29.09 -5.20
C LEU A 4 -32.27 28.71 -6.65
N SER A 5 -32.45 27.41 -6.88
CA SER A 5 -33.55 26.74 -7.60
C SER A 5 -33.94 27.11 -9.04
N ALA A 6 -33.85 26.12 -9.93
CA ALA A 6 -34.96 25.67 -10.78
C ALA A 6 -34.67 24.26 -11.34
N PHE A 7 -35.31 23.22 -10.79
CA PHE A 7 -35.50 21.95 -11.51
C PHE A 7 -37.00 21.59 -11.47
N ILE A 8 -37.52 21.37 -12.67
CA ILE A 8 -38.91 21.04 -12.97
C ILE A 8 -39.24 19.65 -12.37
N CYS A 9 -40.35 19.59 -11.65
CA CYS A 9 -40.84 18.39 -10.98
C CYS A 9 -41.46 17.44 -12.02
N ILE A 10 -40.76 16.36 -12.36
CA ILE A 10 -41.33 15.15 -12.94
C ILE A 10 -41.40 14.13 -11.79
N PRO A 11 -42.57 13.56 -11.45
CA PRO A 11 -42.63 12.52 -10.43
C PRO A 11 -42.07 11.23 -11.03
N LEU A 12 -40.76 11.07 -10.98
CA LEU A 12 -40.10 9.78 -11.11
C LEU A 12 -40.39 9.02 -9.83
N TRP A 13 -41.33 8.08 -9.90
CA TRP A 13 -41.43 7.00 -8.94
C TRP A 13 -40.12 6.22 -9.01
N PHE A 14 -39.14 6.54 -8.16
CA PHE A 14 -38.03 5.65 -7.88
C PHE A 14 -38.62 4.45 -7.13
N GLN A 15 -39.00 3.40 -7.86
CA GLN A 15 -39.00 2.08 -7.27
C GLN A 15 -37.54 1.79 -6.88
N THR A 16 -37.24 1.83 -5.58
CA THR A 16 -36.03 1.22 -5.04
C THR A 16 -36.16 -0.27 -5.30
N ALA A 17 -35.59 -0.75 -6.40
CA ALA A 17 -35.45 -2.19 -6.60
C ALA A 17 -34.55 -2.70 -5.47
N ALA A 18 -35.12 -3.49 -4.55
CA ALA A 18 -34.32 -4.19 -3.55
C ALA A 18 -33.30 -5.06 -4.29
N TRP A 19 -32.03 -4.94 -3.93
CA TRP A 19 -30.98 -5.75 -4.54
C TRP A 19 -31.19 -7.22 -4.15
N ALA A 20 -31.02 -8.14 -5.10
CA ALA A 20 -31.17 -9.56 -4.82
C ALA A 20 -30.04 -10.03 -3.87
N ILE A 21 -30.41 -10.73 -2.80
CA ILE A 21 -29.46 -11.40 -1.90
C ILE A 21 -28.72 -12.47 -2.69
N ASP A 22 -27.40 -12.32 -2.85
CA ASP A 22 -26.59 -13.28 -3.57
C ASP A 22 -25.10 -13.15 -3.23
N PHE A 23 -24.28 -14.02 -3.82
CA PHE A 23 -22.83 -13.89 -3.77
C PHE A 23 -22.34 -12.78 -4.72
N SER A 24 -21.17 -12.22 -4.39
CA SER A 24 -20.46 -11.27 -5.25
C SER A 24 -19.02 -11.69 -5.49
N THR A 25 -18.46 -11.31 -6.63
CA THR A 25 -17.03 -11.50 -6.91
C THR A 25 -16.19 -10.76 -5.87
N PHE A 26 -15.04 -11.34 -5.50
CA PHE A 26 -14.16 -10.79 -4.47
C PHE A 26 -14.83 -10.60 -3.09
N GLN A 27 -15.83 -11.42 -2.80
CA GLN A 27 -16.45 -11.48 -1.48
C GLN A 27 -15.52 -12.16 -0.46
N ALA A 28 -15.49 -11.62 0.76
CA ALA A 28 -14.86 -12.26 1.91
C ALA A 28 -15.80 -13.27 2.59
N ALA A 29 -15.22 -14.26 3.25
CA ALA A 29 -15.94 -15.09 4.19
C ALA A 29 -16.41 -14.26 5.39
N ARG A 30 -17.62 -14.54 5.88
CA ARG A 30 -18.20 -13.87 7.06
C ARG A 30 -17.67 -14.49 8.35
N LEU A 31 -17.50 -15.82 8.38
CA LEU A 31 -17.05 -16.58 9.54
C LEU A 31 -15.92 -17.56 9.17
N VAL A 32 -15.16 -17.99 10.18
CA VAL A 32 -14.08 -18.98 10.06
C VAL A 32 -14.22 -20.04 11.15
N ILE A 33 -13.94 -21.29 10.78
CA ILE A 33 -13.95 -22.44 11.70
C ILE A 33 -12.54 -23.03 11.72
N GLY A 34 -12.07 -23.37 12.92
CA GLY A 34 -10.83 -24.10 13.12
C GLY A 34 -9.56 -23.27 13.29
N GLN A 35 -9.68 -21.95 13.48
CA GLN A 35 -8.56 -21.02 13.68
C GLN A 35 -8.93 -19.80 14.54
N PRO A 36 -7.96 -19.13 15.19
CA PRO A 36 -8.19 -17.97 16.05
C PRO A 36 -8.37 -16.63 15.32
N ASN A 37 -8.15 -16.59 14.01
CA ASN A 37 -8.52 -15.52 13.08
C ASN A 37 -8.46 -16.08 11.64
N PHE A 38 -8.83 -15.28 10.64
CA PHE A 38 -8.77 -15.73 9.24
C PHE A 38 -7.37 -16.15 8.80
N THR A 39 -6.32 -15.49 9.29
CA THR A 39 -4.95 -15.57 8.73
C THR A 39 -3.97 -16.37 9.57
N ALA A 40 -4.43 -17.11 10.58
CA ALA A 40 -3.54 -17.68 11.60
C ALA A 40 -2.67 -18.85 11.08
N GLU A 41 -3.27 -19.74 10.29
CA GLU A 41 -2.61 -20.90 9.65
C GLU A 41 -1.76 -21.74 10.61
N THR A 42 -2.20 -21.93 11.84
CA THR A 42 -1.42 -22.61 12.88
C THR A 42 -1.07 -24.06 12.47
N PRO A 43 0.21 -24.49 12.54
CA PRO A 43 0.62 -25.84 12.15
C PRO A 43 0.30 -26.91 13.18
N VAL A 44 -0.12 -26.50 14.36
CA VAL A 44 -0.56 -27.38 15.44
C VAL A 44 -2.07 -27.48 15.37
N SER A 45 -2.59 -28.69 15.55
CA SER A 45 -4.02 -28.99 15.58
C SER A 45 -4.39 -29.69 16.88
N ASP A 46 -5.57 -29.37 17.38
CA ASP A 46 -6.18 -29.90 18.60
C ASP A 46 -7.72 -30.00 18.42
N GLN A 47 -8.51 -29.79 19.48
CA GLN A 47 -9.97 -29.78 19.37
C GLN A 47 -10.51 -28.52 18.69
N ASP A 48 -9.93 -27.36 18.97
CA ASP A 48 -10.41 -26.05 18.48
C ASP A 48 -9.71 -25.64 17.17
N ILE A 49 -8.53 -26.18 16.92
CA ILE A 49 -7.70 -25.86 15.76
C ILE A 49 -7.65 -27.04 14.77
N LEU A 50 -8.04 -26.76 13.53
CA LEU A 50 -8.01 -27.73 12.43
C LEU A 50 -6.58 -27.91 11.89
N GLY A 51 -6.33 -29.09 11.32
CA GLY A 51 -5.23 -29.27 10.41
C GLY A 51 -5.59 -28.82 9.00
N ALA A 52 -5.00 -29.49 8.01
CA ALA A 52 -5.31 -29.26 6.60
C ALA A 52 -6.58 -30.03 6.19
N ALA A 53 -7.72 -29.56 6.69
CA ALA A 53 -9.03 -30.15 6.44
C ALA A 53 -9.41 -30.05 4.96
N GLY A 54 -9.69 -31.21 4.36
CA GLY A 54 -9.99 -31.34 2.93
C GLY A 54 -11.44 -31.65 2.59
N GLY A 55 -12.26 -32.00 3.59
CA GLY A 55 -13.67 -32.38 3.38
C GLY A 55 -14.62 -31.68 4.36
N VAL A 56 -15.80 -31.29 3.87
CA VAL A 56 -16.86 -30.69 4.68
C VAL A 56 -18.24 -31.19 4.22
N ALA A 57 -19.16 -31.41 5.15
CA ALA A 57 -20.55 -31.74 4.87
C ALA A 57 -21.48 -31.18 5.95
N VAL A 58 -22.74 -30.89 5.56
CA VAL A 58 -23.79 -30.42 6.48
C VAL A 58 -25.01 -31.32 6.34
N ALA A 59 -25.56 -31.78 7.46
CA ALA A 59 -26.85 -32.46 7.51
C ALA A 59 -27.40 -32.49 8.95
N GLY A 60 -28.73 -32.44 9.11
CA GLY A 60 -29.38 -32.65 10.41
C GLY A 60 -28.91 -31.72 11.53
N ASN A 61 -28.72 -30.43 11.23
CA ASN A 61 -28.17 -29.41 12.13
C ASN A 61 -26.76 -29.71 12.67
N ARG A 62 -25.93 -30.37 11.86
CA ARG A 62 -24.54 -30.70 12.17
C ARG A 62 -23.62 -30.34 11.01
N LEU A 63 -22.38 -30.04 11.36
CA LEU A 63 -21.27 -29.90 10.42
C LEU A 63 -20.28 -31.03 10.64
N PHE A 64 -19.87 -31.68 9.56
CA PHE A 64 -18.88 -32.74 9.53
C PHE A 64 -17.63 -32.23 8.83
N VAL A 65 -16.47 -32.33 9.47
CA VAL A 65 -15.19 -31.87 8.91
C VAL A 65 -14.20 -33.02 8.85
N LEU A 66 -13.65 -33.28 7.66
CA LEU A 66 -12.61 -34.27 7.42
C LEU A 66 -11.28 -33.55 7.50
N ASP A 67 -10.60 -33.74 8.62
CA ASP A 67 -9.34 -33.07 8.95
C ASP A 67 -8.14 -33.84 8.36
N ALA A 68 -8.19 -34.02 7.04
CA ALA A 68 -7.18 -34.68 6.23
C ALA A 68 -7.36 -34.33 4.75
N ASN A 69 -6.34 -34.59 3.94
CA ASN A 69 -6.36 -34.39 2.48
C ASN A 69 -5.36 -35.33 1.77
N ARG A 70 -5.36 -35.35 0.44
CA ARG A 70 -4.47 -36.18 -0.41
C ARG A 70 -3.54 -35.41 -1.34
N PHE A 71 -3.47 -34.09 -1.21
CA PHE A 71 -2.74 -33.22 -2.14
C PHE A 71 -1.60 -32.45 -1.45
N GLY A 72 -1.16 -32.91 -0.28
CA GLY A 72 0.11 -32.51 0.33
C GLY A 72 0.02 -31.38 1.36
N ALA A 73 -1.17 -30.88 1.67
CA ALA A 73 -1.34 -29.89 2.75
C ALA A 73 -1.19 -30.58 4.12
N ALA A 74 -0.48 -29.94 5.05
CA ALA A 74 -0.20 -30.47 6.39
C ALA A 74 -0.70 -29.50 7.48
N PRO A 75 -1.06 -29.98 8.69
CA PRO A 75 -0.99 -31.37 9.14
C PRO A 75 -2.20 -32.21 8.68
N VAL A 76 -1.96 -33.51 8.43
CA VAL A 76 -3.01 -34.49 8.10
C VAL A 76 -3.33 -35.28 9.36
N ASN A 77 -4.52 -35.08 9.92
CA ASN A 77 -4.87 -35.61 11.24
C ASN A 77 -5.68 -36.91 11.20
N ASN A 78 -6.05 -37.39 10.00
CA ASN A 78 -6.72 -38.68 9.81
C ASN A 78 -7.97 -38.86 10.69
N ARG A 79 -8.79 -37.81 10.80
CA ARG A 79 -9.98 -37.78 11.67
C ARG A 79 -11.16 -37.11 10.99
N LEU A 80 -12.35 -37.48 11.44
CA LEU A 80 -13.60 -36.75 11.18
C LEU A 80 -14.04 -36.08 12.48
N LEU A 81 -14.40 -34.80 12.39
CA LEU A 81 -14.93 -34.01 13.49
C LEU A 81 -16.41 -33.72 13.25
N ILE A 82 -17.24 -33.92 14.29
CA ILE A 82 -18.67 -33.57 14.26
C ILE A 82 -18.88 -32.36 15.16
N TYR A 83 -19.47 -31.32 14.59
CA TYR A 83 -19.95 -30.14 15.27
C TYR A 83 -21.46 -30.26 15.40
N GLU A 84 -21.93 -30.39 16.64
CA GLU A 84 -23.35 -30.43 16.96
C GLU A 84 -23.95 -29.01 17.03
N ASN A 85 -25.27 -28.92 16.83
CA ASN A 85 -26.03 -27.67 16.94
C ASN A 85 -25.49 -26.53 16.05
N LEU A 86 -25.37 -26.80 14.74
CA LEU A 86 -24.84 -25.86 13.75
C LEU A 86 -25.52 -24.50 13.82
N SER A 87 -26.86 -24.48 13.82
CA SER A 87 -27.68 -23.27 13.93
C SER A 87 -27.50 -22.50 15.24
N GLY A 88 -26.89 -23.10 16.27
CA GLY A 88 -26.63 -22.46 17.55
C GLY A 88 -25.31 -21.67 17.59
N PHE A 89 -24.32 -22.05 16.79
CA PHE A 89 -23.02 -21.35 16.74
C PHE A 89 -22.77 -20.63 15.42
N ILE A 90 -23.52 -20.95 14.37
CA ILE A 90 -23.60 -20.15 13.14
C ILE A 90 -24.85 -19.28 13.27
N SER A 91 -24.63 -18.02 13.60
CA SER A 91 -25.72 -17.04 13.72
C SER A 91 -26.35 -16.80 12.34
N SER A 92 -27.66 -16.53 12.32
CA SER A 92 -28.35 -16.18 11.08
C SER A 92 -27.65 -15.00 10.38
N PRO A 93 -27.77 -14.88 9.04
CA PRO A 93 -27.18 -13.77 8.29
C PRO A 93 -27.44 -12.39 8.91
N ASP A 94 -28.67 -12.13 9.33
CA ASP A 94 -29.15 -10.87 9.92
C ASP A 94 -28.91 -10.72 11.43
N ALA A 95 -28.50 -11.80 12.11
CA ALA A 95 -28.23 -11.75 13.54
C ALA A 95 -27.04 -10.84 13.84
N GLU A 96 -27.18 -10.10 14.93
CA GLU A 96 -26.08 -9.38 15.55
C GLU A 96 -24.97 -10.35 15.95
N ILE A 97 -23.72 -10.02 15.60
CA ILE A 97 -22.56 -10.66 16.19
C ILE A 97 -22.24 -9.96 17.51
N VAL A 98 -22.48 -10.65 18.61
CA VAL A 98 -22.22 -10.12 19.96
C VAL A 98 -20.71 -10.17 20.25
N PRO A 99 -20.05 -9.03 20.53
CA PRO A 99 -18.63 -9.01 20.87
C PRO A 99 -18.42 -9.60 22.27
N GLY A 100 -17.85 -10.81 22.36
CA GLY A 100 -17.56 -11.45 23.64
C GLY A 100 -16.26 -12.26 23.68
N THR A 101 -15.54 -12.36 22.57
CA THR A 101 -14.31 -13.15 22.42
C THR A 101 -13.25 -12.36 21.66
N ALA A 102 -12.00 -12.81 21.70
CA ALA A 102 -10.90 -12.19 20.94
C ALA A 102 -11.10 -12.26 19.41
N CYS A 103 -11.94 -13.20 18.93
CA CYS A 103 -12.35 -13.30 17.54
C CYS A 103 -13.84 -13.66 17.47
N PRO A 104 -14.75 -12.67 17.33
CA PRO A 104 -16.19 -12.91 17.29
C PRO A 104 -16.67 -13.73 16.08
N VAL A 105 -15.88 -13.77 14.99
CA VAL A 105 -16.17 -14.54 13.76
C VAL A 105 -15.56 -15.95 13.76
N CYS A 106 -14.77 -16.29 14.77
CA CYS A 106 -14.19 -17.62 14.93
C CYS A 106 -15.18 -18.49 15.70
N VAL A 107 -15.79 -19.45 15.01
CA VAL A 107 -16.99 -20.14 15.51
C VAL A 107 -16.84 -21.65 15.46
N GLY A 108 -17.68 -22.32 16.27
CA GLY A 108 -17.78 -23.77 16.32
C GLY A 108 -16.69 -24.43 17.15
N ARG A 109 -17.09 -25.49 17.86
CA ARG A 109 -16.19 -26.43 18.54
C ARG A 109 -16.73 -27.84 18.34
N PRO A 110 -15.92 -28.80 17.87
CA PRO A 110 -16.40 -30.15 17.64
C PRO A 110 -16.64 -30.87 18.97
N THR A 111 -17.70 -31.66 19.03
CA THR A 111 -18.09 -32.44 20.21
C THR A 111 -17.73 -33.91 20.09
N THR A 112 -17.52 -34.39 18.85
CA THR A 112 -17.22 -35.80 18.57
C THR A 112 -16.09 -35.91 17.56
N VAL A 113 -15.19 -36.89 17.78
CA VAL A 113 -14.12 -37.25 16.85
C VAL A 113 -14.21 -38.73 16.49
N LEU A 114 -14.17 -39.03 15.19
CA LEU A 114 -14.16 -40.38 14.63
C LEU A 114 -12.85 -40.63 13.88
N GLY A 115 -12.45 -41.90 13.80
CA GLY A 115 -11.18 -42.30 13.19
C GLY A 115 -9.94 -42.08 14.05
N GLN A 116 -10.11 -41.44 15.21
CA GLN A 116 -9.09 -41.25 16.25
C GLN A 116 -9.70 -41.51 17.63
N PRO A 117 -8.90 -41.93 18.62
CA PRO A 117 -9.38 -42.12 19.99
C PRO A 117 -9.73 -40.81 20.70
N ASP A 118 -9.14 -39.69 20.28
CA ASP A 118 -9.28 -38.37 20.90
C ASP A 118 -8.98 -37.24 19.90
N PHE A 119 -9.13 -35.98 20.33
CA PHE A 119 -8.91 -34.79 19.49
C PHE A 119 -7.44 -34.44 19.25
N THR A 120 -6.48 -35.20 19.77
CA THR A 120 -5.04 -34.91 19.68
C THR A 120 -4.26 -35.97 18.90
N SER A 121 -4.78 -37.19 18.86
CA SER A 121 -4.25 -38.31 18.07
C SER A 121 -4.44 -38.06 16.58
N LYS A 122 -3.43 -38.42 15.77
CA LYS A 122 -3.34 -38.08 14.33
C LYS A 122 -2.95 -39.26 13.44
N ASN A 123 -2.71 -40.43 14.04
CA ASN A 123 -2.10 -41.57 13.34
C ASN A 123 -3.14 -42.25 12.44
N PRO A 124 -2.78 -42.63 11.20
CA PRO A 124 -3.69 -43.39 10.36
C PRO A 124 -3.98 -44.77 11.00
N GLY A 125 -5.19 -45.29 10.79
CA GLY A 125 -5.59 -46.59 11.33
C GLY A 125 -6.61 -47.32 10.46
N LEU A 126 -6.85 -48.60 10.76
CA LEU A 126 -7.68 -49.49 9.93
C LEU A 126 -8.97 -49.93 10.62
N GLN A 127 -8.95 -50.60 11.77
CA GLN A 127 -10.18 -51.19 12.31
C GLN A 127 -11.21 -50.14 12.80
N ASN A 128 -10.76 -49.21 13.65
CA ASN A 128 -11.54 -48.07 14.15
C ASN A 128 -10.84 -46.73 13.85
N GLY A 129 -9.96 -46.75 12.84
CA GLY A 129 -9.18 -45.61 12.41
C GLY A 129 -9.56 -45.18 11.00
N LEU A 130 -9.16 -43.96 10.63
CA LEU A 130 -9.22 -43.46 9.26
C LEU A 130 -7.80 -43.26 8.72
N ASN A 131 -7.65 -43.20 7.41
CA ASN A 131 -6.41 -42.92 6.71
C ASN A 131 -6.70 -42.03 5.49
N LYS A 132 -6.33 -40.75 5.63
CA LYS A 132 -6.65 -39.66 4.70
C LYS A 132 -8.10 -39.64 4.21
N PRO A 133 -9.10 -39.61 5.11
CA PRO A 133 -10.48 -39.50 4.71
C PRO A 133 -10.71 -38.14 4.02
N THR A 134 -11.39 -38.12 2.86
CA THR A 134 -11.55 -36.87 2.08
C THR A 134 -13.00 -36.39 1.97
N ALA A 135 -13.99 -37.26 2.20
CA ALA A 135 -15.39 -36.88 2.12
C ALA A 135 -16.25 -37.59 3.17
N ALA A 136 -17.33 -36.93 3.55
CA ALA A 136 -18.43 -37.51 4.28
C ALA A 136 -19.76 -37.03 3.67
N ALA A 137 -20.80 -37.80 3.88
CA ALA A 137 -22.18 -37.42 3.58
C ALA A 137 -23.11 -37.95 4.66
N SER A 138 -24.22 -37.27 4.85
CA SER A 138 -25.26 -37.69 5.78
C SER A 138 -26.64 -37.31 5.25
N ASP A 139 -27.63 -38.16 5.50
CA ASP A 139 -29.05 -37.89 5.25
C ASP A 139 -29.75 -37.29 6.50
N GLY A 140 -28.97 -36.91 7.52
CA GLY A 140 -29.45 -36.45 8.82
C GLY A 140 -29.68 -37.57 9.85
N VAL A 141 -29.62 -38.84 9.43
CA VAL A 141 -29.76 -40.03 10.29
C VAL A 141 -28.51 -40.89 10.24
N GLN A 142 -28.06 -41.23 9.04
CA GLN A 142 -26.89 -42.05 8.74
C GLN A 142 -25.69 -41.16 8.39
N LEU A 143 -24.48 -41.68 8.57
CA LEU A 143 -23.23 -41.03 8.18
C LEU A 143 -22.40 -42.00 7.36
N ALA A 144 -21.96 -41.57 6.18
CA ALA A 144 -21.01 -42.32 5.35
C ALA A 144 -19.72 -41.51 5.18
N VAL A 145 -18.57 -42.19 5.26
CA VAL A 145 -17.23 -41.57 5.18
C VAL A 145 -16.38 -42.32 4.17
N ALA A 146 -15.81 -41.57 3.23
CA ALA A 146 -14.80 -42.07 2.31
C ALA A 146 -13.45 -42.12 3.01
N ASP A 147 -13.01 -43.33 3.39
CA ASP A 147 -11.76 -43.59 4.07
C ASP A 147 -10.67 -43.94 3.04
N THR A 148 -10.21 -42.89 2.36
CA THR A 148 -9.65 -42.96 1.02
C THR A 148 -8.44 -43.88 0.88
N ASP A 149 -7.39 -43.68 1.68
CA ASP A 149 -6.15 -44.46 1.54
C ASP A 149 -6.30 -45.88 2.11
N ASN A 150 -7.40 -46.17 2.81
CA ASN A 150 -7.81 -47.53 3.17
C ASN A 150 -8.71 -48.20 2.11
N ASN A 151 -8.96 -47.54 0.97
CA ASN A 151 -9.73 -48.09 -0.16
C ASN A 151 -11.13 -48.57 0.22
N ARG A 152 -11.85 -47.79 1.04
CA ARG A 152 -13.17 -48.19 1.56
C ARG A 152 -14.08 -47.00 1.87
N VAL A 153 -15.37 -47.29 2.02
CA VAL A 153 -16.36 -46.36 2.60
C VAL A 153 -16.92 -46.99 3.87
N LEU A 154 -16.98 -46.23 4.95
CA LEU A 154 -17.53 -46.65 6.24
C LEU A 154 -18.90 -46.01 6.43
N ILE A 155 -19.88 -46.76 6.96
CA ILE A 155 -21.23 -46.27 7.24
C ILE A 155 -21.57 -46.52 8.71
N TRP A 156 -22.07 -45.48 9.35
CA TRP A 156 -22.81 -45.55 10.61
C TRP A 156 -24.29 -45.40 10.30
N ARG A 157 -25.11 -46.35 10.77
CA ARG A 157 -26.57 -46.33 10.60
C ARG A 157 -27.24 -45.24 11.45
N THR A 158 -26.52 -44.75 12.44
CA THR A 158 -26.88 -43.60 13.27
C THR A 158 -25.66 -42.72 13.45
N ILE A 159 -25.79 -41.41 13.24
CA ILE A 159 -24.72 -40.44 13.47
C ILE A 159 -24.19 -40.60 14.91
N PRO A 160 -22.88 -40.86 15.09
CA PRO A 160 -22.31 -41.04 16.42
C PRO A 160 -22.40 -39.78 17.30
N ALA A 161 -22.87 -39.96 18.53
CA ALA A 161 -22.83 -38.91 19.57
C ALA A 161 -21.59 -39.01 20.48
N VAL A 162 -20.82 -40.09 20.36
CA VAL A 162 -19.65 -40.39 21.22
C VAL A 162 -18.42 -40.65 20.35
N SER A 163 -17.28 -40.11 20.77
CA SER A 163 -16.02 -40.26 20.04
C SER A 163 -15.60 -41.72 19.93
N ALA A 164 -14.84 -42.03 18.87
CA ALA A 164 -14.34 -43.37 18.57
C ALA A 164 -15.43 -44.46 18.44
N THR A 165 -16.68 -44.10 18.17
CA THR A 165 -17.75 -45.07 17.87
C THR A 165 -17.40 -45.83 16.58
N PRO A 166 -17.35 -47.18 16.61
CA PRO A 166 -17.01 -47.96 15.42
C PRO A 166 -18.12 -47.91 14.35
N PRO A 167 -17.75 -48.00 13.06
CA PRO A 167 -18.71 -48.07 11.96
C PRO A 167 -19.50 -49.39 11.94
N ASP A 168 -20.73 -49.35 11.40
CA ASP A 168 -21.62 -50.51 11.28
C ASP A 168 -21.37 -51.33 10.01
N VAL A 169 -21.00 -50.66 8.92
CA VAL A 169 -20.81 -51.27 7.60
C VAL A 169 -19.53 -50.75 6.95
N VAL A 170 -18.81 -51.64 6.26
CA VAL A 170 -17.68 -51.30 5.38
C VAL A 170 -17.93 -51.75 3.95
N LEU A 171 -17.76 -50.83 3.01
CA LEU A 171 -17.86 -51.05 1.57
C LEU A 171 -16.48 -51.00 0.91
N GLY A 172 -16.30 -51.72 -0.20
CA GLY A 172 -15.01 -51.85 -0.87
C GLY A 172 -14.13 -52.99 -0.33
N GLN A 173 -14.42 -53.47 0.89
CA GLN A 173 -13.63 -54.45 1.62
C GLN A 173 -14.52 -55.54 2.23
N PRO A 174 -14.02 -56.78 2.38
CA PRO A 174 -14.76 -57.87 3.05
C PRO A 174 -15.02 -57.61 4.54
N ASP A 175 -14.13 -56.87 5.20
CA ASP A 175 -14.18 -56.61 6.64
C ASP A 175 -13.46 -55.29 7.00
N PHE A 176 -13.47 -54.93 8.29
CA PHE A 176 -12.85 -53.70 8.79
C PHE A 176 -11.32 -53.78 8.92
N ALA A 177 -10.71 -54.95 8.66
CA ALA A 177 -9.28 -55.21 8.84
C ALA A 177 -8.52 -55.33 7.50
N THR A 178 -9.21 -55.09 6.38
CA THR A 178 -8.67 -55.16 5.03
C THR A 178 -8.72 -53.79 4.35
N SER A 179 -7.70 -53.48 3.53
CA SER A 179 -7.57 -52.21 2.81
C SER A 179 -7.01 -52.37 1.39
N SER A 180 -6.94 -53.61 0.89
CA SER A 180 -6.37 -53.88 -0.43
C SER A 180 -7.24 -53.25 -1.53
N PRO A 181 -6.68 -52.49 -2.47
CA PRO A 181 -7.46 -51.85 -3.50
C PRO A 181 -8.04 -52.89 -4.49
N ARG A 182 -9.33 -52.78 -4.80
CA ARG A 182 -10.07 -53.74 -5.64
C ARG A 182 -10.84 -53.00 -6.73
N THR A 183 -11.01 -53.66 -7.87
CA THR A 183 -11.71 -53.08 -9.03
C THR A 183 -13.03 -53.77 -9.32
N ASP A 184 -13.35 -54.92 -8.72
CA ASP A 184 -14.62 -55.62 -8.95
C ASP A 184 -15.87 -54.86 -8.43
N GLN A 185 -17.07 -55.41 -8.65
CA GLN A 185 -18.38 -54.81 -8.30
C GLN A 185 -18.57 -54.50 -6.80
N SER A 186 -17.79 -55.14 -5.92
CA SER A 186 -17.80 -54.90 -4.46
C SER A 186 -16.56 -54.17 -3.97
N GLY A 187 -15.61 -53.88 -4.86
CA GLY A 187 -14.31 -53.30 -4.57
C GLY A 187 -14.28 -51.79 -4.75
N LEU A 188 -13.40 -51.15 -3.99
CA LEU A 188 -13.07 -49.72 -4.12
C LEU A 188 -11.55 -49.55 -4.19
N ARG A 189 -11.10 -48.42 -4.74
CA ARG A 189 -9.72 -47.96 -4.78
C ARG A 189 -9.68 -46.44 -4.68
N GLY A 190 -9.13 -45.95 -3.58
CA GLY A 190 -9.01 -44.52 -3.31
C GLY A 190 -10.32 -43.74 -3.48
N PRO A 191 -11.46 -44.17 -2.90
CA PRO A 191 -12.72 -43.45 -3.06
C PRO A 191 -12.62 -42.08 -2.40
N GLN A 192 -12.85 -40.99 -3.14
CA GLN A 192 -12.73 -39.63 -2.60
C GLN A 192 -14.06 -38.92 -2.33
N GLY A 193 -15.17 -39.46 -2.83
CA GLY A 193 -16.49 -38.85 -2.72
C GLY A 193 -17.55 -39.87 -2.33
N VAL A 194 -18.47 -39.45 -1.47
CA VAL A 194 -19.63 -40.22 -1.04
C VAL A 194 -20.83 -39.28 -0.92
N TRP A 195 -22.01 -39.71 -1.36
CA TRP A 195 -23.21 -38.87 -1.38
C TRP A 195 -24.49 -39.69 -1.15
N PHE A 196 -25.40 -39.15 -0.35
CA PHE A 196 -26.74 -39.69 -0.17
C PHE A 196 -27.73 -38.95 -1.05
N HIS A 197 -28.66 -39.68 -1.68
CA HIS A 197 -29.76 -39.08 -2.41
C HIS A 197 -30.97 -40.00 -2.44
N ASN A 198 -32.10 -39.60 -1.86
CA ASN A 198 -33.37 -40.33 -1.93
C ASN A 198 -33.25 -41.84 -1.64
N GLY A 199 -32.51 -42.20 -0.57
CA GLY A 199 -32.28 -43.60 -0.16
C GLY A 199 -31.20 -44.35 -0.98
N LYS A 200 -30.56 -43.70 -1.94
CA LYS A 200 -29.39 -44.21 -2.68
C LYS A 200 -28.09 -43.77 -2.00
N LEU A 201 -27.03 -44.54 -2.24
CA LEU A 201 -25.65 -44.15 -1.92
C LEU A 201 -24.84 -44.10 -3.21
N ILE A 202 -24.17 -42.99 -3.46
CA ILE A 202 -23.32 -42.77 -4.63
C ILE A 202 -21.89 -42.59 -4.16
N ILE A 203 -20.95 -43.30 -4.78
CA ILE A 203 -19.53 -43.30 -4.40
C ILE A 203 -18.68 -42.97 -5.62
N ALA A 204 -17.82 -41.96 -5.51
CA ALA A 204 -16.78 -41.70 -6.48
C ALA A 204 -15.57 -42.60 -6.15
N ASP A 205 -15.40 -43.67 -6.92
CA ASP A 205 -14.34 -44.66 -6.78
C ASP A 205 -13.11 -44.23 -7.61
N THR A 206 -12.49 -43.14 -7.14
CA THR A 206 -11.66 -42.25 -7.94
C THR A 206 -10.56 -42.95 -8.71
N GLN A 207 -9.73 -43.77 -8.06
CA GLN A 207 -8.58 -44.41 -8.73
C GLN A 207 -8.95 -45.65 -9.57
N ASN A 208 -10.24 -46.02 -9.62
CA ASN A 208 -10.80 -46.92 -10.61
C ASN A 208 -11.53 -46.14 -11.73
N ALA A 209 -11.43 -44.81 -11.75
CA ALA A 209 -12.02 -43.89 -12.74
C ALA A 209 -13.54 -43.97 -12.92
N ARG A 210 -14.26 -44.34 -11.86
CA ARG A 210 -15.71 -44.61 -11.95
C ARG A 210 -16.50 -44.02 -10.80
N VAL A 211 -17.81 -43.88 -11.03
CA VAL A 211 -18.81 -43.62 -9.99
C VAL A 211 -19.70 -44.85 -9.85
N LEU A 212 -19.91 -45.30 -8.61
CA LEU A 212 -20.78 -46.43 -8.28
C LEU A 212 -22.08 -45.93 -7.64
N ILE A 213 -23.21 -46.45 -8.11
CA ILE A 213 -24.53 -46.15 -7.54
C ILE A 213 -25.08 -47.42 -6.89
N PHE A 214 -25.48 -47.29 -5.63
CA PHE A 214 -26.25 -48.26 -4.88
C PHE A 214 -27.69 -47.75 -4.80
N ASN A 215 -28.64 -48.52 -5.33
CA ASN A 215 -30.05 -48.16 -5.38
C ASN A 215 -30.72 -48.14 -4.00
N SER A 216 -30.08 -48.75 -3.00
CA SER A 216 -30.40 -48.66 -1.58
C SER A 216 -29.13 -48.52 -0.76
N VAL A 217 -29.18 -47.74 0.33
CA VAL A 217 -28.07 -47.66 1.30
C VAL A 217 -27.72 -49.07 1.81
N PRO A 218 -26.47 -49.55 1.65
CA PRO A 218 -26.09 -50.90 2.07
C PRO A 218 -26.20 -51.13 3.58
N THR A 219 -26.72 -52.30 3.97
CA THR A 219 -26.86 -52.71 5.38
C THR A 219 -25.86 -53.79 5.80
N SER A 220 -25.01 -54.29 4.90
CA SER A 220 -24.01 -55.33 5.16
C SER A 220 -22.69 -55.02 4.48
N ASN A 221 -21.59 -55.52 5.05
CA ASN A 221 -20.25 -55.35 4.49
C ASN A 221 -20.15 -55.89 3.06
N ASN A 222 -19.21 -55.33 2.29
CA ASN A 222 -18.84 -55.81 0.95
C ASN A 222 -20.02 -55.89 -0.03
N ALA A 223 -21.03 -55.03 0.13
CA ALA A 223 -22.18 -54.95 -0.76
C ALA A 223 -21.75 -54.62 -2.20
N LYS A 224 -22.52 -55.12 -3.17
CA LYS A 224 -22.28 -54.91 -4.60
C LYS A 224 -23.00 -53.65 -5.07
N ALA A 225 -22.34 -52.85 -5.91
CA ALA A 225 -22.97 -51.70 -6.57
C ALA A 225 -23.94 -52.15 -7.67
N ASP A 226 -24.98 -51.35 -7.91
CA ASP A 226 -26.02 -51.64 -8.92
C ASP A 226 -25.66 -51.08 -10.29
N VAL A 227 -25.03 -49.91 -10.34
CA VAL A 227 -24.66 -49.21 -11.57
C VAL A 227 -23.24 -48.68 -11.48
N VAL A 228 -22.50 -48.75 -12.59
CA VAL A 228 -21.19 -48.10 -12.78
C VAL A 228 -21.26 -47.05 -13.89
N VAL A 229 -20.79 -45.84 -13.59
CA VAL A 229 -20.75 -44.69 -14.49
C VAL A 229 -19.30 -44.30 -14.74
N GLY A 230 -18.95 -43.94 -15.97
CA GLY A 230 -17.59 -43.58 -16.38
C GLY A 230 -16.74 -44.76 -16.88
N GLU A 231 -17.21 -46.00 -16.71
CA GLU A 231 -16.57 -47.21 -17.19
C GLU A 231 -17.62 -48.15 -17.82
N PRO A 232 -17.24 -49.01 -18.78
CA PRO A 232 -18.18 -49.90 -19.46
C PRO A 232 -18.73 -51.01 -18.53
N ASP A 233 -17.96 -51.41 -17.53
CA ASP A 233 -18.31 -52.47 -16.59
C ASP A 233 -17.61 -52.29 -15.23
N PHE A 234 -17.92 -53.18 -14.29
CA PHE A 234 -17.37 -53.15 -12.94
C PHE A 234 -15.94 -53.69 -12.83
N SER A 235 -15.21 -53.94 -13.91
CA SER A 235 -13.88 -54.56 -13.87
C SER A 235 -12.83 -53.85 -14.72
N THR A 236 -13.27 -52.96 -15.60
CA THR A 236 -12.43 -52.09 -16.41
C THR A 236 -11.96 -50.89 -15.60
N ARG A 237 -10.70 -50.49 -15.82
CA ARG A 237 -10.16 -49.23 -15.32
C ARG A 237 -8.93 -48.77 -16.13
N PRO A 238 -8.68 -47.46 -16.23
CA PRO A 238 -7.41 -46.90 -16.65
C PRO A 238 -6.30 -47.10 -15.60
N SER A 239 -5.08 -46.68 -15.98
CA SER A 239 -3.97 -46.51 -15.05
C SER A 239 -4.34 -45.48 -13.98
N PRO A 240 -4.16 -45.79 -12.68
CA PRO A 240 -4.26 -44.80 -11.59
C PRO A 240 -3.17 -43.74 -11.62
N ASP A 241 -2.05 -44.03 -12.28
CA ASP A 241 -1.06 -43.01 -12.57
C ASP A 241 -1.56 -42.19 -13.76
N LEU A 242 -2.04 -40.98 -13.47
CA LEU A 242 -2.55 -40.03 -14.45
C LEU A 242 -1.53 -39.71 -15.55
N THR A 243 -0.23 -39.76 -15.24
CA THR A 243 0.84 -39.49 -16.22
C THR A 243 1.02 -40.64 -17.22
N ALA A 244 0.54 -41.83 -16.87
CA ALA A 244 0.60 -43.04 -17.69
C ALA A 244 -0.76 -43.39 -18.35
N SER A 245 -1.83 -42.66 -18.05
CA SER A 245 -3.16 -42.90 -18.63
C SER A 245 -3.24 -42.36 -20.07
N ASN A 246 -3.80 -43.15 -20.98
CA ASN A 246 -3.96 -42.80 -22.40
C ASN A 246 -5.42 -42.79 -22.87
N ILE A 247 -6.38 -42.80 -21.94
CA ILE A 247 -7.81 -42.72 -22.27
C ILE A 247 -8.11 -41.32 -22.83
N LYS A 248 -8.84 -41.28 -23.95
CA LYS A 248 -9.36 -40.03 -24.51
C LYS A 248 -10.69 -39.67 -23.86
N PRO A 249 -10.94 -38.40 -23.53
CA PRO A 249 -12.21 -37.96 -22.97
C PRO A 249 -13.38 -38.22 -23.93
N ALA A 250 -14.49 -38.68 -23.38
CA ALA A 250 -15.77 -38.90 -24.05
C ALA A 250 -16.91 -38.64 -23.06
N ALA A 251 -18.16 -38.68 -23.55
CA ALA A 251 -19.34 -38.42 -22.71
C ALA A 251 -19.61 -39.53 -21.67
N ASN A 252 -19.17 -40.77 -21.93
CA ASN A 252 -19.45 -41.93 -21.08
C ASN A 252 -18.23 -42.43 -20.29
N ASN A 253 -17.14 -41.66 -20.26
CA ASN A 253 -15.96 -41.98 -19.47
C ASN A 253 -15.50 -40.83 -18.58
N MET A 254 -14.67 -41.15 -17.60
CA MET A 254 -14.06 -40.20 -16.66
C MET A 254 -12.63 -40.62 -16.35
N LEU A 255 -11.85 -39.74 -15.73
CA LEU A 255 -10.51 -40.05 -15.26
C LEU A 255 -10.31 -39.40 -13.88
N ASP A 256 -10.22 -40.23 -12.84
CA ASP A 256 -10.19 -39.79 -11.44
C ASP A 256 -11.38 -38.87 -11.05
N PRO A 257 -12.64 -39.34 -11.14
CA PRO A 257 -13.78 -38.59 -10.60
C PRO A 257 -13.65 -38.46 -9.07
N VAL A 258 -13.72 -37.23 -8.56
CA VAL A 258 -13.49 -36.94 -7.13
C VAL A 258 -14.80 -36.93 -6.34
N THR A 259 -15.86 -36.35 -6.90
CA THR A 259 -17.16 -36.19 -6.24
C THR A 259 -18.30 -36.46 -7.21
N ALA A 260 -19.41 -36.96 -6.68
CA ALA A 260 -20.64 -37.21 -7.41
C ALA A 260 -21.83 -36.77 -6.54
N THR A 261 -22.37 -35.59 -6.80
CA THR A 261 -23.49 -34.98 -6.04
C THR A 261 -24.74 -34.90 -6.90
N THR A 262 -25.89 -34.56 -6.30
CA THR A 262 -27.17 -34.50 -7.02
C THR A 262 -27.92 -33.21 -6.77
N VAL A 263 -28.74 -32.82 -7.75
CA VAL A 263 -29.74 -31.74 -7.62
C VAL A 263 -31.01 -32.13 -8.36
N GLY A 264 -32.11 -32.26 -7.62
CA GLY A 264 -33.29 -32.96 -8.13
C GLY A 264 -32.88 -34.35 -8.66
N GLU A 265 -33.24 -34.67 -9.91
CA GLU A 265 -32.89 -35.92 -10.58
C GLU A 265 -31.55 -35.87 -11.35
N LYS A 266 -30.77 -34.79 -11.25
CA LYS A 266 -29.48 -34.65 -11.96
C LYS A 266 -28.32 -35.23 -11.15
N LEU A 267 -27.33 -35.79 -11.84
CA LEU A 267 -26.04 -36.19 -11.26
C LEU A 267 -24.94 -35.26 -11.76
N ILE A 268 -24.12 -34.75 -10.85
CA ILE A 268 -23.01 -33.83 -11.14
C ILE A 268 -21.73 -34.52 -10.68
N VAL A 269 -20.76 -34.70 -11.58
CA VAL A 269 -19.51 -35.39 -11.28
C VAL A 269 -18.33 -34.50 -11.62
N THR A 270 -17.45 -34.28 -10.65
CA THR A 270 -16.17 -33.60 -10.89
C THR A 270 -15.14 -34.60 -11.36
N ASP A 271 -14.66 -34.42 -12.59
CA ASP A 271 -13.74 -35.31 -13.30
C ASP A 271 -12.36 -34.64 -13.34
N LEU A 272 -11.52 -34.97 -12.34
CA LEU A 272 -10.29 -34.23 -12.05
C LEU A 272 -9.25 -34.43 -13.15
N GLY A 273 -9.06 -35.65 -13.64
CA GLY A 273 -8.06 -35.99 -14.65
C GLY A 273 -8.32 -35.32 -15.99
N PHE A 274 -9.60 -35.10 -16.35
CA PHE A 274 -9.99 -34.39 -17.57
C PHE A 274 -10.34 -32.90 -17.34
N ASN A 275 -10.04 -32.35 -16.17
CA ASN A 275 -10.25 -30.92 -15.84
C ASN A 275 -11.67 -30.42 -16.17
N ARG A 276 -12.68 -31.20 -15.80
CA ARG A 276 -14.07 -30.93 -16.18
C ARG A 276 -15.07 -31.31 -15.11
N VAL A 277 -16.28 -30.77 -15.22
CA VAL A 277 -17.45 -31.25 -14.49
C VAL A 277 -18.45 -31.76 -15.50
N VAL A 278 -18.82 -33.04 -15.39
CA VAL A 278 -19.82 -33.66 -16.25
C VAL A 278 -21.15 -33.76 -15.53
N ILE A 279 -22.25 -33.49 -16.24
CA ILE A 279 -23.60 -33.46 -15.69
C ILE A 279 -24.49 -34.38 -16.50
N PHE A 280 -25.22 -35.23 -15.78
CA PHE A 280 -26.27 -36.09 -16.30
C PHE A 280 -27.61 -35.49 -15.91
N ASN A 281 -28.51 -35.33 -16.88
CA ASN A 281 -29.84 -34.77 -16.68
C ASN A 281 -30.77 -35.69 -15.90
N SER A 282 -30.40 -36.96 -15.77
CA SER A 282 -31.03 -37.98 -14.94
C SER A 282 -29.96 -38.83 -14.25
N ILE A 283 -30.19 -39.28 -13.02
CA ILE A 283 -29.32 -40.25 -12.35
C ILE A 283 -29.29 -41.55 -13.19
N PRO A 284 -28.11 -42.04 -13.61
CA PRO A 284 -28.00 -43.24 -14.43
C PRO A 284 -28.61 -44.50 -13.79
N THR A 285 -29.36 -45.27 -14.58
CA THR A 285 -29.96 -46.56 -14.17
C THR A 285 -29.30 -47.78 -14.83
N SER A 286 -28.30 -47.55 -15.69
CA SER A 286 -27.55 -48.60 -16.40
C SER A 286 -26.10 -48.19 -16.58
N ASN A 287 -25.21 -49.17 -16.76
CA ASN A 287 -23.79 -48.93 -16.94
C ASN A 287 -23.49 -48.13 -18.21
N SER A 288 -22.31 -47.48 -18.24
CA SER A 288 -21.81 -46.75 -19.42
C SER A 288 -22.74 -45.63 -19.92
N ALA A 289 -23.49 -45.01 -19.01
CA ALA A 289 -24.31 -43.86 -19.32
C ALA A 289 -23.44 -42.69 -19.82
N SER A 290 -23.95 -41.93 -20.79
CA SER A 290 -23.32 -40.71 -21.30
C SER A 290 -23.80 -39.48 -20.55
N ALA A 291 -22.88 -38.58 -20.20
CA ALA A 291 -23.18 -37.26 -19.69
C ALA A 291 -23.84 -36.39 -20.77
N ASP A 292 -24.68 -35.46 -20.35
CA ASP A 292 -25.42 -34.54 -21.21
C ASP A 292 -24.70 -33.20 -21.38
N LEU A 293 -23.98 -32.78 -20.35
CA LEU A 293 -23.40 -31.44 -20.26
C LEU A 293 -21.99 -31.50 -19.64
N VAL A 294 -21.10 -30.63 -20.09
CA VAL A 294 -19.75 -30.46 -19.53
C VAL A 294 -19.41 -29.00 -19.25
N LEU A 295 -18.85 -28.74 -18.07
CA LEU A 295 -18.31 -27.44 -17.66
C LEU A 295 -16.79 -27.51 -17.52
N GLY A 296 -16.11 -26.37 -17.69
CA GLY A 296 -14.64 -26.31 -17.72
C GLY A 296 -14.02 -26.74 -19.05
N GLN A 297 -14.81 -27.28 -19.97
CA GLN A 297 -14.40 -27.73 -21.30
C GLN A 297 -15.43 -27.29 -22.36
N PRO A 298 -15.03 -27.00 -23.60
CA PRO A 298 -15.97 -26.61 -24.67
C PRO A 298 -16.86 -27.78 -25.13
N ASP A 299 -16.39 -29.01 -24.97
CA ASP A 299 -17.07 -30.23 -25.39
C ASP A 299 -16.60 -31.46 -24.60
N MET A 300 -17.26 -32.60 -24.84
CA MET A 300 -16.98 -33.87 -24.15
C MET A 300 -15.66 -34.53 -24.57
N ALA A 301 -14.97 -33.99 -25.58
CA ALA A 301 -13.74 -34.54 -26.15
C ALA A 301 -12.48 -33.73 -25.77
N SER A 302 -12.65 -32.66 -25.00
CA SER A 302 -11.58 -31.81 -24.50
C SER A 302 -11.23 -32.18 -23.05
N GLN A 303 -9.96 -31.95 -22.66
CA GLN A 303 -9.42 -32.39 -21.35
C GLN A 303 -8.42 -31.42 -20.71
N PHE A 304 -8.02 -30.38 -21.44
CA PHE A 304 -6.90 -29.55 -21.02
C PHE A 304 -7.36 -28.54 -19.98
N ALA A 305 -6.62 -28.42 -18.90
CA ALA A 305 -6.88 -27.39 -17.90
C ALA A 305 -6.82 -26.01 -18.54
N ASN A 306 -7.77 -25.15 -18.19
CA ASN A 306 -7.80 -23.78 -18.63
C ASN A 306 -7.75 -23.64 -20.18
N ASN A 307 -7.37 -22.49 -20.73
CA ASN A 307 -7.15 -22.32 -22.18
C ASN A 307 -5.73 -22.75 -22.61
N SER A 308 -5.17 -23.82 -22.03
CA SER A 308 -3.76 -24.17 -22.28
C SER A 308 -3.45 -24.65 -23.71
N THR A 309 -4.47 -24.89 -24.54
CA THR A 309 -4.31 -25.26 -25.95
C THR A 309 -5.22 -24.43 -26.87
N LYS A 310 -4.83 -24.33 -28.15
CA LYS A 310 -5.59 -23.60 -29.17
C LYS A 310 -6.98 -24.19 -29.47
N ASP A 311 -7.20 -25.46 -29.11
CA ASP A 311 -8.42 -26.21 -29.43
C ASP A 311 -9.41 -26.24 -28.25
N SER A 312 -9.02 -25.72 -27.07
CA SER A 312 -9.84 -25.65 -25.85
C SER A 312 -10.29 -24.22 -25.51
N LYS A 313 -10.76 -23.46 -26.51
CA LYS A 313 -11.10 -22.04 -26.33
C LYS A 313 -12.45 -21.89 -25.63
N LEU A 314 -12.40 -21.48 -24.35
CA LEU A 314 -13.58 -21.12 -23.57
C LEU A 314 -13.70 -19.62 -23.30
N CYS A 315 -12.57 -18.92 -23.26
CA CYS A 315 -12.58 -17.49 -22.97
C CYS A 315 -12.74 -16.64 -24.21
N ALA A 316 -13.35 -15.46 -24.04
CA ALA A 316 -13.29 -14.41 -25.03
C ALA A 316 -11.84 -13.97 -25.27
N SER A 317 -11.55 -13.51 -26.49
CA SER A 317 -10.22 -13.01 -26.85
C SER A 317 -9.89 -11.72 -26.09
N SER A 318 -8.64 -11.60 -25.63
CA SER A 318 -8.08 -10.43 -24.93
C SER A 318 -7.40 -9.42 -25.87
N GLY A 319 -7.44 -9.65 -27.19
CA GLY A 319 -6.78 -8.79 -28.18
C GLY A 319 -6.11 -9.61 -29.29
N THR A 320 -5.15 -9.02 -30.00
CA THR A 320 -4.37 -9.72 -31.03
C THR A 320 -2.87 -9.58 -30.77
N ASP A 321 -2.10 -10.61 -31.13
CA ASP A 321 -0.64 -10.55 -31.13
C ASP A 321 -0.13 -9.66 -32.29
N SER A 322 1.19 -9.47 -32.38
CA SER A 322 1.85 -8.70 -33.44
C SER A 322 1.67 -9.27 -34.85
N LYS A 323 1.08 -10.47 -34.99
CA LYS A 323 0.76 -11.12 -36.26
C LYS A 323 -0.75 -11.09 -36.55
N GLY A 324 -1.54 -10.40 -35.73
CA GLY A 324 -3.00 -10.30 -35.87
C GLY A 324 -3.77 -11.53 -35.37
N ASN A 325 -3.13 -12.49 -34.69
CA ASN A 325 -3.83 -13.66 -34.15
C ASN A 325 -4.52 -13.31 -32.84
N PRO A 326 -5.78 -13.75 -32.60
CA PRO A 326 -6.45 -13.55 -31.32
C PRO A 326 -5.65 -14.15 -30.16
N THR A 327 -5.42 -13.35 -29.11
CA THR A 327 -4.87 -13.79 -27.83
C THR A 327 -6.01 -14.11 -26.86
N PHE A 328 -5.77 -15.01 -25.92
CA PHE A 328 -6.76 -15.42 -24.93
C PHE A 328 -6.12 -15.39 -23.54
N PRO A 329 -6.87 -14.98 -22.51
CA PRO A 329 -6.39 -15.10 -21.16
C PRO A 329 -6.26 -16.59 -20.81
N VAL A 330 -5.31 -16.91 -19.93
CA VAL A 330 -5.10 -18.28 -19.45
C VAL A 330 -6.37 -18.80 -18.78
N ARG A 331 -7.07 -17.96 -18.01
CA ARG A 331 -8.29 -18.27 -17.24
C ARG A 331 -9.42 -17.30 -17.54
N CYS A 332 -10.65 -17.72 -17.32
CA CYS A 332 -11.83 -16.85 -17.23
C CYS A 332 -12.95 -17.58 -16.45
N ALA A 333 -14.17 -17.07 -16.55
CA ALA A 333 -15.34 -17.62 -15.87
C ALA A 333 -15.76 -19.04 -16.31
N ALA A 334 -15.34 -19.49 -17.50
CA ALA A 334 -15.71 -20.79 -18.05
C ALA A 334 -14.64 -21.89 -17.85
N THR A 335 -13.41 -21.53 -17.44
CA THR A 335 -12.28 -22.46 -17.35
C THR A 335 -12.21 -23.18 -16.00
N LEU A 336 -11.73 -24.43 -16.00
CA LEU A 336 -11.41 -25.20 -14.80
C LEU A 336 -10.00 -25.79 -14.86
N SER A 337 -9.44 -26.08 -13.69
CA SER A 337 -8.18 -26.79 -13.47
C SER A 337 -8.33 -27.67 -12.22
N PHE A 338 -8.25 -28.99 -12.39
CA PHE A 338 -8.46 -29.97 -11.32
C PHE A 338 -9.67 -29.67 -10.42
N PRO A 339 -10.91 -29.59 -10.97
CA PRO A 339 -12.10 -29.35 -10.16
C PRO A 339 -12.28 -30.48 -9.14
N ARG A 340 -12.47 -30.11 -7.87
CA ARG A 340 -12.45 -31.08 -6.75
C ARG A 340 -13.82 -31.36 -6.16
N PHE A 341 -14.74 -30.41 -6.23
CA PHE A 341 -16.09 -30.55 -5.67
C PHE A 341 -17.09 -29.74 -6.48
N ALA A 342 -18.31 -30.28 -6.65
CA ALA A 342 -19.43 -29.53 -7.18
C ALA A 342 -20.67 -29.76 -6.30
N LEU A 343 -21.37 -28.68 -5.96
CA LEU A 343 -22.55 -28.69 -5.09
C LEU A 343 -23.62 -27.76 -5.65
N SER A 344 -24.89 -28.10 -5.48
CA SER A 344 -25.99 -27.18 -5.76
C SER A 344 -26.86 -26.99 -4.52
N ASP A 345 -27.37 -25.77 -4.35
CA ASP A 345 -28.39 -25.45 -3.33
C ASP A 345 -29.83 -25.62 -3.86
N GLY A 346 -29.99 -26.17 -5.07
CA GLY A 346 -31.26 -26.30 -5.77
C GLY A 346 -31.50 -25.22 -6.84
N THR A 347 -30.82 -24.07 -6.75
CA THR A 347 -30.92 -22.98 -7.74
C THR A 347 -29.57 -22.68 -8.39
N ARG A 348 -28.55 -22.52 -7.56
CA ARG A 348 -27.17 -22.20 -7.92
C ARG A 348 -26.33 -23.46 -8.03
N LEU A 349 -25.25 -23.39 -8.79
CA LEU A 349 -24.20 -24.40 -8.83
C LEU A 349 -22.89 -23.77 -8.34
N PHE A 350 -22.22 -24.46 -7.43
CA PHE A 350 -20.91 -24.10 -6.89
C PHE A 350 -19.89 -25.14 -7.35
N ILE A 351 -18.75 -24.70 -7.86
CA ILE A 351 -17.64 -25.58 -8.27
C ILE A 351 -16.37 -25.13 -7.56
N ALA A 352 -15.81 -26.01 -6.73
CA ALA A 352 -14.47 -25.84 -6.17
C ALA A 352 -13.43 -26.18 -7.23
N ASP A 353 -12.92 -25.15 -7.88
CA ASP A 353 -11.91 -25.21 -8.93
C ASP A 353 -10.52 -25.20 -8.30
N GLY A 354 -10.19 -26.31 -7.64
CA GLY A 354 -9.07 -26.41 -6.71
C GLY A 354 -7.70 -26.13 -7.31
N GLY A 355 -7.49 -26.38 -8.61
CA GLY A 355 -6.23 -26.06 -9.29
C GLY A 355 -6.08 -24.59 -9.68
N ASN A 356 -7.12 -23.78 -9.52
CA ASN A 356 -7.10 -22.33 -9.74
C ASN A 356 -7.44 -21.55 -8.44
N ASP A 357 -7.44 -22.20 -7.28
CA ASP A 357 -7.62 -21.57 -5.96
C ASP A 357 -8.93 -20.78 -5.78
N ARG A 358 -10.03 -21.28 -6.38
CA ARG A 358 -11.30 -20.53 -6.42
C ARG A 358 -12.54 -21.40 -6.32
N VAL A 359 -13.65 -20.75 -5.95
CA VAL A 359 -15.00 -21.33 -6.11
C VAL A 359 -15.75 -20.52 -7.15
N LEU A 360 -16.20 -21.20 -8.21
CA LEU A 360 -17.06 -20.62 -9.23
C LEU A 360 -18.52 -20.79 -8.83
N VAL A 361 -19.30 -19.71 -8.94
CA VAL A 361 -20.73 -19.69 -8.62
C VAL A 361 -21.52 -19.36 -9.88
N TYR A 362 -22.43 -20.25 -10.24
CA TYR A 362 -23.42 -20.06 -11.28
C TYR A 362 -24.73 -19.72 -10.59
N LYS A 363 -25.26 -18.52 -10.83
CA LYS A 363 -26.50 -18.02 -10.22
C LYS A 363 -27.71 -18.82 -10.67
N THR A 364 -27.60 -19.43 -11.85
CA THR A 364 -28.59 -20.37 -12.40
C THR A 364 -27.89 -21.65 -12.83
N PHE A 365 -28.61 -22.77 -12.73
CA PHE A 365 -28.06 -24.06 -13.14
C PHE A 365 -27.71 -24.06 -14.65
N PRO A 366 -26.48 -24.42 -15.05
CA PRO A 366 -26.06 -24.36 -16.45
C PRO A 366 -26.87 -25.27 -17.40
N THR A 367 -27.08 -24.80 -18.64
CA THR A 367 -27.84 -25.53 -19.67
C THR A 367 -27.06 -25.79 -20.97
N ALA A 368 -25.80 -25.37 -21.06
CA ALA A 368 -24.96 -25.52 -22.25
C ALA A 368 -23.48 -25.73 -21.89
N ASN A 369 -22.76 -26.47 -22.73
CA ASN A 369 -21.34 -26.79 -22.49
C ASN A 369 -20.50 -25.53 -22.33
N GLY A 370 -19.48 -25.59 -21.48
CA GLY A 370 -18.55 -24.47 -21.30
C GLY A 370 -19.21 -23.18 -20.80
N ALA A 371 -20.37 -23.28 -20.15
CA ALA A 371 -21.06 -22.12 -19.59
C ALA A 371 -20.12 -21.34 -18.65
N PRO A 372 -20.11 -19.99 -18.72
CA PRO A 372 -19.35 -19.17 -17.79
C PRO A 372 -20.06 -19.08 -16.44
N ALA A 373 -19.28 -19.05 -15.36
CA ALA A 373 -19.76 -18.68 -14.04
C ALA A 373 -20.08 -17.17 -13.94
N ASP A 374 -20.96 -16.82 -13.02
CA ASP A 374 -21.37 -15.42 -12.78
C ASP A 374 -20.51 -14.74 -11.72
N VAL A 375 -20.07 -15.51 -10.73
CA VAL A 375 -19.32 -15.03 -9.57
C VAL A 375 -18.13 -15.93 -9.27
N VAL A 376 -17.05 -15.33 -8.76
CA VAL A 376 -15.89 -16.07 -8.25
C VAL A 376 -15.56 -15.66 -6.82
N LEU A 377 -15.46 -16.65 -5.94
CA LEU A 377 -15.02 -16.52 -4.56
C LEU A 377 -13.55 -16.99 -4.44
N GLY A 378 -12.81 -16.41 -3.50
CA GLY A 378 -11.40 -16.73 -3.26
C GLY A 378 -10.40 -15.95 -4.13
N GLN A 379 -10.87 -15.08 -5.02
CA GLN A 379 -10.02 -14.22 -5.86
C GLN A 379 -10.71 -12.92 -6.23
N LYS A 380 -9.91 -11.94 -6.70
CA LYS A 380 -10.37 -10.58 -7.04
C LYS A 380 -11.21 -10.52 -8.32
N ASP A 381 -10.86 -11.34 -9.29
CA ASP A 381 -11.50 -11.39 -10.61
C ASP A 381 -11.28 -12.80 -11.20
N PHE A 382 -11.83 -13.13 -12.37
CA PHE A 382 -11.74 -14.46 -12.96
C PHE A 382 -10.37 -14.83 -13.59
N PHE A 383 -9.44 -13.89 -13.68
CA PHE A 383 -8.21 -13.98 -14.47
C PHE A 383 -6.97 -14.13 -13.59
N SER A 384 -6.92 -13.36 -12.52
CA SER A 384 -5.82 -13.31 -11.56
C SER A 384 -5.89 -14.45 -10.53
N ILE A 385 -4.72 -14.93 -10.12
CA ILE A 385 -4.54 -15.78 -8.94
C ILE A 385 -3.66 -14.98 -7.98
N GLY A 386 -4.14 -14.78 -6.76
CA GLY A 386 -3.37 -14.17 -5.68
C GLY A 386 -3.34 -15.14 -4.51
N GLU A 387 -2.21 -15.82 -4.31
CA GLU A 387 -2.04 -16.69 -3.15
C GLU A 387 -1.98 -15.84 -1.88
N SER A 388 -3.02 -15.92 -1.06
CA SER A 388 -3.04 -15.31 0.27
C SER A 388 -3.88 -16.14 1.23
N ASN A 389 -3.70 -15.91 2.52
CA ASN A 389 -4.51 -16.48 3.59
C ASN A 389 -5.65 -15.55 4.04
N GLY A 390 -5.91 -14.49 3.27
CA GLY A 390 -6.91 -13.48 3.62
C GLY A 390 -8.34 -14.01 3.64
N ALA A 391 -9.27 -13.23 4.21
CA ALA A 391 -10.67 -13.62 4.33
C ALA A 391 -11.40 -13.76 2.97
N GLY A 392 -10.87 -13.14 1.90
CA GLY A 392 -11.38 -13.23 0.53
C GLY A 392 -10.54 -14.11 -0.40
N SER A 393 -9.60 -14.90 0.13
CA SER A 393 -8.74 -15.81 -0.64
C SER A 393 -8.94 -17.25 -0.24
N LEU A 394 -8.74 -18.16 -1.18
CA LEU A 394 -8.76 -19.61 -0.98
C LEU A 394 -7.46 -20.22 -1.50
N ARG A 395 -7.07 -21.39 -0.98
CA ARG A 395 -5.92 -22.16 -1.47
C ARG A 395 -6.28 -23.63 -1.58
N THR A 396 -6.52 -24.04 -2.82
CA THR A 396 -7.00 -25.35 -3.25
C THR A 396 -8.30 -25.75 -2.56
N PRO A 397 -9.40 -25.00 -2.77
CA PRO A 397 -10.68 -25.40 -2.21
C PRO A 397 -11.04 -26.81 -2.67
N SER A 398 -11.32 -27.70 -1.71
CA SER A 398 -11.42 -29.14 -2.00
C SER A 398 -12.79 -29.75 -1.72
N SER A 399 -13.63 -29.07 -0.93
CA SER A 399 -14.96 -29.55 -0.57
C SER A 399 -15.88 -28.39 -0.21
N LEU A 400 -17.17 -28.57 -0.47
CA LEU A 400 -18.22 -27.58 -0.29
C LEU A 400 -19.39 -28.17 0.49
N ALA A 401 -20.03 -27.37 1.34
CA ALA A 401 -21.31 -27.71 1.97
C ALA A 401 -22.24 -26.49 2.04
N TRP A 402 -23.55 -26.74 2.09
CA TRP A 402 -24.59 -25.71 2.14
C TRP A 402 -25.57 -26.03 3.27
N ASP A 403 -25.87 -25.06 4.14
CA ASP A 403 -26.80 -25.25 5.27
C ASP A 403 -28.20 -24.66 5.02
N GLY A 404 -28.41 -23.97 3.89
CA GLY A 404 -29.63 -23.21 3.61
C GLY A 404 -29.37 -21.70 3.50
N ASP A 405 -28.35 -21.20 4.21
CA ASP A 405 -28.03 -19.78 4.32
C ASP A 405 -26.56 -19.47 3.97
N ASN A 406 -25.64 -20.41 4.19
CA ASN A 406 -24.20 -20.24 4.11
C ASN A 406 -23.52 -21.35 3.30
N LEU A 407 -22.50 -20.96 2.53
CA LEU A 407 -21.60 -21.86 1.82
C LEU A 407 -20.33 -22.07 2.66
N TYR A 408 -20.06 -23.32 3.02
CA TYR A 408 -18.87 -23.74 3.73
C TYR A 408 -17.85 -24.23 2.71
N VAL A 409 -16.62 -23.73 2.79
CA VAL A 409 -15.54 -24.06 1.85
C VAL A 409 -14.34 -24.56 2.63
N ALA A 410 -13.93 -25.81 2.38
CA ALA A 410 -12.69 -26.35 2.91
C ALA A 410 -11.49 -25.67 2.23
N ASP A 411 -10.63 -25.03 3.02
CA ASP A 411 -9.47 -24.26 2.57
C ASP A 411 -8.18 -24.88 3.15
N PRO A 412 -7.75 -26.03 2.63
CA PRO A 412 -6.83 -26.96 3.28
C PRO A 412 -5.43 -26.38 3.49
N PHE A 413 -4.88 -25.65 2.52
CA PHE A 413 -3.55 -25.05 2.69
C PHE A 413 -3.57 -23.90 3.69
N SER A 414 -4.70 -23.23 3.86
CA SER A 414 -4.90 -22.25 4.92
C SER A 414 -5.48 -22.84 6.20
N ARG A 415 -5.63 -24.17 6.30
CA ARG A 415 -5.97 -24.94 7.50
C ARG A 415 -7.27 -24.51 8.19
N ARG A 416 -8.29 -24.18 7.41
CA ARG A 416 -9.55 -23.60 7.92
C ARG A 416 -10.74 -24.04 7.08
N ILE A 417 -11.94 -23.85 7.62
CA ILE A 417 -13.17 -23.81 6.83
C ILE A 417 -13.64 -22.35 6.79
N LEU A 418 -13.85 -21.82 5.60
CA LEU A 418 -14.44 -20.50 5.40
C LEU A 418 -15.95 -20.60 5.20
N VAL A 419 -16.69 -19.66 5.79
CA VAL A 419 -18.15 -19.58 5.67
C VAL A 419 -18.51 -18.31 4.90
N PHE A 420 -18.98 -18.46 3.67
CA PHE A 420 -19.44 -17.37 2.82
C PHE A 420 -20.96 -17.24 2.93
N THR A 421 -21.44 -16.03 3.20
CA THR A 421 -22.86 -15.71 3.34
C THR A 421 -23.29 -14.80 2.18
N PRO A 422 -24.28 -15.18 1.35
CA PRO A 422 -24.86 -14.29 0.35
C PRO A 422 -25.65 -13.17 1.03
N ALA A 423 -25.62 -11.97 0.46
CA ALA A 423 -26.19 -10.77 1.07
C ALA A 423 -26.38 -9.66 0.00
N GLU A 424 -26.80 -8.47 0.39
CA GLU A 424 -26.90 -7.34 -0.55
C GLU A 424 -25.49 -6.78 -0.86
N PRO A 425 -25.18 -6.42 -2.12
CA PRO A 425 -23.87 -5.90 -2.50
C PRO A 425 -23.64 -4.42 -2.14
N LEU A 426 -24.00 -4.01 -0.91
CA LEU A 426 -24.02 -2.60 -0.48
C LEU A 426 -22.65 -1.92 -0.51
N ILE A 427 -21.57 -2.64 -0.16
CA ILE A 427 -20.20 -2.13 -0.21
C ILE A 427 -19.64 -2.35 -1.62
N LEU A 428 -19.10 -1.29 -2.23
CA LEU A 428 -18.45 -1.39 -3.55
C LEU A 428 -17.17 -2.24 -3.49
N ASP A 429 -16.80 -2.83 -4.62
CA ASP A 429 -15.49 -3.47 -4.76
C ASP A 429 -14.38 -2.42 -4.60
N GLY A 430 -13.45 -2.66 -3.67
CA GLY A 430 -12.44 -1.67 -3.27
C GLY A 430 -13.02 -0.46 -2.54
N GLY A 431 -14.25 -0.55 -2.03
CA GLY A 431 -14.93 0.53 -1.32
C GLY A 431 -14.41 0.77 0.10
N VAL A 432 -13.68 -0.18 0.68
CA VAL A 432 -13.02 -0.01 2.00
C VAL A 432 -11.64 0.57 1.77
N VAL A 433 -11.40 1.82 2.20
CA VAL A 433 -10.14 2.53 1.99
C VAL A 433 -9.71 3.33 3.22
N ASN A 434 -8.43 3.68 3.28
CA ASN A 434 -7.88 4.60 4.26
C ASN A 434 -8.59 5.96 4.18
N GLY A 435 -9.08 6.46 5.33
CA GLY A 435 -9.89 7.67 5.44
C GLY A 435 -9.15 8.97 5.09
N ALA A 436 -7.81 8.96 5.07
CA ALA A 436 -7.00 10.08 4.63
C ALA A 436 -6.58 9.97 3.14
N SER A 437 -6.66 8.76 2.57
CA SER A 437 -6.03 8.41 1.30
C SER A 437 -6.91 7.49 0.46
N TYR A 438 -7.95 8.05 -0.17
CA TYR A 438 -8.94 7.29 -0.96
C TYR A 438 -8.38 6.66 -2.23
N GLN A 439 -7.37 7.28 -2.84
CA GLN A 439 -6.69 6.79 -4.03
C GLN A 439 -5.20 7.12 -3.95
N ILE A 440 -4.35 6.14 -4.29
CA ILE A 440 -2.91 6.34 -4.39
C ILE A 440 -2.49 5.95 -5.82
N PRO A 441 -2.62 6.86 -6.81
CA PRO A 441 -2.26 6.58 -8.18
C PRO A 441 -0.74 6.52 -8.35
N ALA A 442 -0.29 5.72 -9.31
CA ALA A 442 1.10 5.74 -9.74
C ALA A 442 1.36 7.03 -10.53
N GLU A 443 2.52 7.66 -10.31
CA GLU A 443 2.96 8.84 -11.05
C GLU A 443 4.32 8.61 -11.73
N GLY A 444 4.58 9.38 -12.77
CA GLY A 444 5.86 9.47 -13.44
C GLY A 444 6.02 10.86 -14.03
N THR A 445 7.25 11.27 -14.34
CA THR A 445 7.50 12.60 -14.93
C THR A 445 8.24 12.49 -16.25
N VAL A 446 8.00 13.44 -17.14
CA VAL A 446 8.77 13.68 -18.36
C VAL A 446 9.38 15.07 -18.26
N THR A 447 10.71 15.14 -18.23
CA THR A 447 11.46 16.40 -18.20
C THR A 447 11.89 16.76 -19.61
N PHE A 448 11.67 18.02 -19.99
CA PHE A 448 11.97 18.56 -21.32
C PHE A 448 13.25 19.41 -21.25
N GLY A 449 14.21 19.11 -22.11
CA GLY A 449 15.49 19.80 -22.23
C GLY A 449 16.00 19.79 -23.67
N GLY A 450 17.23 20.28 -23.87
CA GLY A 450 17.86 20.35 -25.19
C GLY A 450 17.58 21.66 -25.93
N THR A 451 17.71 21.65 -27.25
CA THR A 451 17.53 22.82 -28.12
C THR A 451 16.36 22.57 -29.07
N VAL A 452 15.41 23.50 -29.11
CA VAL A 452 14.28 23.45 -30.04
C VAL A 452 14.76 23.77 -31.45
N LYS A 453 14.40 22.93 -32.42
CA LYS A 453 14.73 23.10 -33.83
C LYS A 453 13.53 22.74 -34.69
N SER A 454 13.07 23.69 -35.48
CA SER A 454 11.93 23.48 -36.37
C SER A 454 12.11 22.25 -37.27
N GLY A 455 11.10 21.38 -37.29
CA GLY A 455 11.09 20.12 -38.03
C GLY A 455 11.56 18.90 -37.24
N ASP A 456 12.16 19.09 -36.06
CA ASP A 456 12.47 17.99 -35.15
C ASP A 456 11.16 17.43 -34.53
N VAL A 457 11.15 16.14 -34.20
CA VAL A 457 9.98 15.44 -33.66
C VAL A 457 10.23 15.03 -32.21
N ALA A 458 9.37 15.49 -31.32
CA ALA A 458 9.25 15.04 -29.95
C ALA A 458 8.30 13.83 -29.89
N LYS A 459 8.70 12.73 -29.24
CA LYS A 459 7.90 11.51 -29.14
C LYS A 459 7.79 11.03 -27.69
N LEU A 460 6.57 10.73 -27.25
CA LEU A 460 6.25 10.13 -25.96
C LEU A 460 5.36 8.91 -26.18
N ILE A 461 5.73 7.77 -25.63
CA ILE A 461 5.00 6.52 -25.72
C ILE A 461 4.48 6.16 -24.32
N ILE A 462 3.17 5.97 -24.20
CA ILE A 462 2.50 5.62 -22.94
C ILE A 462 1.77 4.30 -23.14
N ASN A 463 2.20 3.26 -22.43
CA ASN A 463 1.63 1.91 -22.53
C ASN A 463 1.46 1.41 -23.97
N GLY A 464 2.44 1.71 -24.84
CA GLY A 464 2.44 1.37 -26.27
C GLY A 464 1.68 2.32 -27.19
N LYS A 465 0.95 3.32 -26.68
CA LYS A 465 0.33 4.38 -27.49
C LYS A 465 1.31 5.53 -27.70
N GLU A 466 1.50 5.94 -28.96
CA GLU A 466 2.43 7.02 -29.33
C GLU A 466 1.75 8.39 -29.35
N TYR A 467 2.47 9.39 -28.84
CA TYR A 467 2.17 10.82 -28.90
C TYR A 467 3.34 11.53 -29.57
N ASP A 468 3.08 12.22 -30.67
CA ASP A 468 4.10 12.87 -31.48
C ASP A 468 3.80 14.38 -31.59
N TYR A 469 4.86 15.19 -31.58
CA TYR A 469 4.76 16.62 -31.88
C TYR A 469 5.94 17.06 -32.74
N THR A 470 5.64 17.73 -33.86
CA THR A 470 6.66 18.31 -34.75
C THR A 470 6.89 19.78 -34.38
N GLU A 471 8.13 20.11 -34.05
CA GLU A 471 8.52 21.44 -33.59
C GLU A 471 8.44 22.51 -34.68
N THR A 472 8.00 23.71 -34.30
CA THR A 472 7.96 24.91 -35.14
C THR A 472 9.07 25.89 -34.77
N ALA A 473 9.35 26.86 -35.65
CA ALA A 473 10.40 27.86 -35.42
C ALA A 473 10.13 28.80 -34.22
N THR A 474 8.91 28.81 -33.69
CA THR A 474 8.50 29.64 -32.55
C THR A 474 8.37 28.85 -31.25
N ASP A 475 8.56 27.53 -31.28
CA ASP A 475 8.37 26.69 -30.10
C ASP A 475 9.45 26.95 -29.05
N THR A 476 9.06 26.75 -27.80
CA THR A 476 9.96 26.63 -26.64
C THR A 476 9.77 25.25 -26.03
N LEU A 477 10.70 24.81 -25.17
CA LEU A 477 10.52 23.57 -24.40
C LEU A 477 9.20 23.57 -23.62
N GLN A 478 8.74 24.76 -23.21
CA GLN A 478 7.50 24.93 -22.47
C GLN A 478 6.26 24.74 -23.35
N THR A 479 6.26 25.28 -24.58
CA THR A 479 5.15 25.08 -25.52
C THR A 479 5.09 23.63 -26.00
N ILE A 480 6.23 22.96 -26.18
CA ILE A 480 6.27 21.53 -26.52
C ILE A 480 5.61 20.69 -25.42
N ARG A 481 5.98 20.90 -24.14
CA ARG A 481 5.33 20.24 -23.00
C ARG A 481 3.81 20.47 -22.97
N ASP A 482 3.37 21.71 -23.20
CA ASP A 482 1.93 22.04 -23.18
C ASP A 482 1.16 21.36 -24.32
N ASN A 483 1.79 21.18 -25.49
CA ASN A 483 1.20 20.38 -26.55
C ASN A 483 0.97 18.92 -26.12
N PHE A 484 1.94 18.29 -25.44
CA PHE A 484 1.73 16.94 -24.88
C PHE A 484 0.64 16.92 -23.80
N LEU A 485 0.60 17.93 -22.93
CA LEU A 485 -0.47 18.07 -21.92
C LEU A 485 -1.86 18.04 -22.56
N HIS A 486 -2.04 18.80 -23.65
CA HIS A 486 -3.29 18.85 -24.41
C HIS A 486 -3.60 17.51 -25.10
N GLN A 487 -2.63 16.92 -25.81
CA GLN A 487 -2.86 15.62 -26.48
C GLN A 487 -3.28 14.50 -25.52
N ILE A 488 -2.80 14.52 -24.28
CA ILE A 488 -3.10 13.49 -23.26
C ILE A 488 -4.45 13.74 -22.59
N ASN A 489 -4.82 15.00 -22.35
CA ASN A 489 -6.01 15.32 -21.55
C ASN A 489 -7.26 15.65 -22.39
N ASP A 490 -7.11 16.16 -23.61
CA ASP A 490 -8.23 16.65 -24.41
C ASP A 490 -9.05 15.50 -25.02
N SER A 491 -10.38 15.65 -25.04
CA SER A 491 -11.34 14.58 -25.36
C SER A 491 -11.04 13.87 -26.70
N PRO A 492 -10.90 12.53 -26.73
CA PRO A 492 -11.33 11.58 -25.69
C PRO A 492 -10.35 11.37 -24.52
N GLY A 493 -9.17 12.01 -24.54
CA GLY A 493 -8.10 11.83 -23.56
C GLY A 493 -7.38 10.49 -23.69
N ASP A 494 -6.26 10.34 -22.98
CA ASP A 494 -5.64 9.03 -22.76
C ASP A 494 -6.49 8.19 -21.79
N PRO A 495 -6.76 6.91 -22.11
CA PRO A 495 -7.62 6.06 -21.28
C PRO A 495 -6.95 5.55 -20.00
N VAL A 496 -5.62 5.59 -19.88
CA VAL A 496 -4.86 5.02 -18.75
C VAL A 496 -4.13 6.07 -17.92
N VAL A 497 -3.84 7.25 -18.46
CA VAL A 497 -3.20 8.35 -17.71
C VAL A 497 -3.89 9.69 -17.87
N SER A 498 -3.63 10.60 -16.94
CA SER A 498 -3.84 12.04 -17.07
C SER A 498 -2.51 12.76 -16.93
N ALA A 499 -2.40 13.98 -17.47
CA ALA A 499 -1.16 14.76 -17.40
C ALA A 499 -1.37 16.11 -16.69
N ARG A 500 -0.34 16.65 -16.06
CA ARG A 500 -0.33 18.01 -15.50
C ARG A 500 1.06 18.65 -15.58
N PRO A 501 1.16 19.98 -15.70
CA PRO A 501 2.45 20.65 -15.78
C PRO A 501 3.11 20.77 -14.39
N ALA A 502 4.44 20.75 -14.39
CA ALA A 502 5.28 21.14 -13.27
C ALA A 502 6.50 21.91 -13.79
N VAL A 503 7.16 22.64 -12.90
CA VAL A 503 8.47 23.27 -13.16
C VAL A 503 9.54 22.47 -12.43
N GLY A 504 10.63 22.16 -13.12
CA GLY A 504 11.79 21.54 -12.48
C GLY A 504 12.48 22.50 -11.52
N GLN A 505 13.35 21.96 -10.66
CA GLN A 505 14.27 22.81 -9.91
C GLN A 505 15.17 23.58 -10.89
N GLY A 506 15.35 24.87 -10.64
CA GLY A 506 16.02 25.81 -11.52
C GLY A 506 16.75 26.95 -10.79
N THR A 507 17.34 27.87 -11.52
CA THR A 507 17.95 29.07 -10.95
C THR A 507 16.95 30.23 -10.92
N TYR A 508 17.13 31.15 -9.97
CA TYR A 508 16.42 32.43 -9.97
C TYR A 508 17.23 33.45 -10.76
N ALA A 509 16.54 34.26 -11.55
CA ALA A 509 17.19 35.37 -12.23
C ALA A 509 17.72 36.39 -11.21
N ARG A 510 18.90 36.94 -11.45
CA ARG A 510 19.56 37.90 -10.56
C ARG A 510 19.94 39.17 -11.28
N GLY A 511 20.07 40.23 -10.50
CA GLY A 511 20.61 41.52 -10.89
C GLY A 511 21.32 42.15 -9.70
N ALA A 512 22.17 43.13 -9.97
CA ALA A 512 22.89 43.84 -8.92
C ALA A 512 22.83 45.36 -9.13
N VAL A 513 22.82 46.10 -8.02
CA VAL A 513 23.00 47.55 -7.96
C VAL A 513 24.18 47.83 -7.03
N THR A 514 25.27 48.38 -7.58
CA THR A 514 26.48 48.73 -6.84
C THR A 514 26.44 50.20 -6.46
N PHE A 515 26.69 50.50 -5.19
CA PHE A 515 26.74 51.84 -4.63
C PHE A 515 28.20 52.27 -4.44
N GLY A 516 28.58 53.43 -4.98
CA GLY A 516 29.94 53.96 -4.91
C GLY A 516 29.97 55.45 -4.59
N GLY A 517 31.15 56.07 -4.76
CA GLY A 517 31.34 57.49 -4.44
C GLY A 517 31.37 57.78 -2.94
N SER A 518 31.19 59.04 -2.56
CA SER A 518 31.19 59.49 -1.16
C SER A 518 29.78 59.81 -0.71
N ILE A 519 29.38 59.29 0.46
CA ILE A 519 28.01 59.47 0.99
C ILE A 519 27.87 60.89 1.56
N GLN A 520 26.92 61.67 1.03
CA GLN A 520 26.58 63.00 1.55
C GLN A 520 25.10 63.07 1.97
N ALA A 521 24.84 63.63 3.15
CA ALA A 521 23.48 63.85 3.61
C ALA A 521 22.70 64.76 2.63
N GLY A 522 21.48 64.34 2.27
CA GLY A 522 20.65 65.01 1.28
C GLY A 522 20.72 64.40 -0.13
N ASP A 523 21.70 63.53 -0.42
CA ASP A 523 21.71 62.77 -1.68
C ASP A 523 20.45 61.89 -1.77
N VAL A 524 19.77 61.89 -2.91
CA VAL A 524 18.60 61.02 -3.14
C VAL A 524 18.96 59.93 -4.13
N VAL A 525 18.76 58.68 -3.74
CA VAL A 525 18.90 57.51 -4.62
C VAL A 525 17.52 56.94 -4.90
N THR A 526 17.28 56.48 -6.13
CA THR A 526 16.06 55.78 -6.51
C THR A 526 16.42 54.50 -7.26
N ILE A 527 15.88 53.37 -6.80
CA ILE A 527 15.86 52.10 -7.51
C ILE A 527 14.44 51.88 -8.03
N GLN A 528 14.31 51.64 -9.32
CA GLN A 528 13.05 51.32 -9.97
C GLN A 528 13.07 49.85 -10.40
N ILE A 529 12.01 49.10 -10.08
CA ILE A 529 11.80 47.70 -10.44
C ILE A 529 10.47 47.62 -11.18
N GLN A 530 10.51 47.24 -12.44
CA GLN A 530 9.41 47.47 -13.40
C GLN A 530 8.90 48.92 -13.29
N ASP A 531 7.61 49.10 -12.99
CA ASP A 531 6.97 50.42 -12.87
C ASP A 531 7.04 51.00 -11.45
N ARG A 532 7.68 50.30 -10.51
CA ARG A 532 7.65 50.61 -9.07
C ARG A 532 8.95 51.26 -8.62
N ARG A 533 8.85 52.37 -7.88
CA ARG A 533 10.01 53.19 -7.47
C ARG A 533 10.22 53.14 -5.97
N TYR A 534 11.44 52.80 -5.58
CA TYR A 534 11.92 52.83 -4.20
C TYR A 534 12.92 53.98 -4.10
N THR A 535 12.63 54.98 -3.28
CA THR A 535 13.46 56.18 -3.16
C THR A 535 13.94 56.35 -1.72
N TYR A 536 15.22 56.64 -1.55
CA TYR A 536 15.82 56.88 -0.24
C TYR A 536 16.65 58.17 -0.28
N THR A 537 16.43 59.04 0.71
CA THR A 537 17.24 60.25 0.94
C THR A 537 18.26 59.95 2.03
N VAL A 538 19.55 60.07 1.70
CA VAL A 538 20.68 59.84 2.60
C VAL A 538 20.61 60.80 3.78
N ARG A 539 20.67 60.25 4.99
CA ARG A 539 20.61 61.00 6.26
C ARG A 539 22.01 61.24 6.81
N GLN A 540 22.14 62.25 7.67
CA GLN A 540 23.40 62.53 8.36
C GLN A 540 23.77 61.34 9.27
N GLY A 541 24.93 60.71 9.02
CA GLY A 541 25.40 59.52 9.74
C GLY A 541 25.19 58.19 9.02
N ASP A 542 24.54 58.17 7.86
CA ASP A 542 24.42 56.95 7.04
C ASP A 542 25.80 56.50 6.54
N THR A 543 26.15 55.24 6.79
CA THR A 543 27.39 54.62 6.31
C THR A 543 27.16 53.47 5.33
N GLN A 544 25.92 52.99 5.18
CA GLN A 544 25.59 51.76 4.45
C GLN A 544 24.25 51.88 3.68
N VAL A 545 24.26 52.63 2.56
CA VAL A 545 23.04 52.95 1.79
C VAL A 545 22.40 51.71 1.12
N ALA A 546 23.19 50.69 0.78
CA ALA A 546 22.68 49.42 0.21
C ALA A 546 21.74 48.68 1.19
N PHE A 547 22.08 48.67 2.49
CA PHE A 547 21.24 48.05 3.54
C PHE A 547 19.87 48.73 3.68
N ASN A 548 19.84 50.06 3.57
CA ASN A 548 18.58 50.82 3.63
C ASN A 548 17.66 50.45 2.46
N PHE A 549 18.22 50.16 1.27
CA PHE A 549 17.45 49.69 0.13
C PHE A 549 16.98 48.24 0.24
N ALA A 550 17.81 47.36 0.79
CA ALA A 550 17.39 46.00 1.11
C ALA A 550 16.15 46.03 2.02
N TYR A 551 16.18 46.82 3.10
CA TYR A 551 15.04 47.03 4.00
C TYR A 551 13.83 47.68 3.30
N LEU A 552 14.05 48.72 2.49
CA LEU A 552 12.98 49.44 1.81
C LEU A 552 12.24 48.57 0.78
N ILE A 553 12.95 47.73 0.03
CA ILE A 553 12.36 46.86 -1.01
C ILE A 553 11.76 45.59 -0.39
N ARG A 554 12.48 44.96 0.54
CA ARG A 554 12.08 43.70 1.19
C ARG A 554 10.97 43.88 2.21
N ASP A 555 11.14 44.82 3.15
CA ASP A 555 10.34 44.87 4.38
C ASP A 555 9.23 45.92 4.32
N GLN A 556 9.53 47.13 3.83
CA GLN A 556 8.53 48.20 3.71
C GLN A 556 7.73 48.14 2.40
N GLY A 557 8.42 47.90 1.28
CA GLY A 557 7.85 47.91 -0.07
C GLY A 557 7.17 46.60 -0.46
N LYS A 558 7.64 45.46 0.09
CA LYS A 558 7.15 44.10 -0.20
C LYS A 558 7.01 43.83 -1.70
N ASP A 559 8.07 44.07 -2.46
CA ASP A 559 8.07 43.93 -3.92
C ASP A 559 7.57 42.53 -4.36
N PRO A 560 6.46 42.39 -5.12
CA PRO A 560 5.93 41.10 -5.59
C PRO A 560 6.80 40.32 -6.58
N ASP A 561 7.79 40.95 -7.22
CA ASP A 561 8.57 40.31 -8.29
C ASP A 561 9.99 39.94 -7.85
N VAL A 562 10.55 40.65 -6.86
CA VAL A 562 11.94 40.41 -6.42
C VAL A 562 12.14 40.35 -4.90
N TYR A 563 13.19 39.65 -4.50
CA TYR A 563 13.89 39.78 -3.24
C TYR A 563 15.08 40.74 -3.40
N ALA A 564 15.40 41.51 -2.37
CA ALA A 564 16.55 42.41 -2.34
C ALA A 564 17.36 42.18 -1.06
N ASP A 565 18.66 41.97 -1.20
CA ASP A 565 19.59 41.85 -0.06
C ASP A 565 20.97 42.40 -0.40
N VAL A 566 21.79 42.67 0.62
CA VAL A 566 23.16 43.13 0.43
C VAL A 566 24.09 41.94 0.24
N ASP A 567 25.07 42.07 -0.66
CA ASP A 567 26.09 41.05 -0.86
C ASP A 567 26.96 40.93 0.41
N PRO A 568 27.03 39.75 1.05
CA PRO A 568 27.75 39.54 2.30
C PRO A 568 29.28 39.63 2.14
N SER A 569 29.78 39.49 0.91
CA SER A 569 31.20 39.66 0.58
C SER A 569 31.55 41.11 0.19
N ASP A 570 30.55 41.92 -0.16
CA ASP A 570 30.69 43.29 -0.63
C ASP A 570 29.48 44.14 -0.24
N HIS A 571 29.55 44.77 0.93
CA HIS A 571 28.43 45.55 1.49
C HIS A 571 28.02 46.78 0.67
N THR A 572 28.74 47.08 -0.42
CA THR A 572 28.40 48.14 -1.36
C THR A 572 27.46 47.69 -2.48
N LYS A 573 27.15 46.38 -2.58
CA LYS A 573 26.27 45.82 -3.59
C LYS A 573 24.94 45.35 -3.02
N LEU A 574 23.86 45.77 -3.66
CA LEU A 574 22.52 45.23 -3.47
C LEU A 574 22.23 44.21 -4.57
N ILE A 575 21.91 42.98 -4.19
CA ILE A 575 21.50 41.90 -5.08
C ILE A 575 19.98 41.87 -5.13
N LEU A 576 19.43 41.87 -6.35
CA LEU A 576 18.02 41.64 -6.64
C LEU A 576 17.87 40.22 -7.19
N VAL A 577 16.96 39.43 -6.63
CA VAL A 577 16.70 38.05 -7.04
C VAL A 577 15.22 37.92 -7.40
N ALA A 578 14.89 37.36 -8.55
CA ALA A 578 13.50 37.14 -8.94
C ALA A 578 12.81 36.21 -7.93
N ARG A 579 11.52 36.43 -7.69
CA ARG A 579 10.67 35.53 -6.88
C ARG A 579 10.20 34.31 -7.65
N GLN A 580 10.16 34.39 -8.98
CA GLN A 580 9.87 33.25 -9.84
C GLN A 580 11.16 32.60 -10.34
N GLN A 581 11.24 31.28 -10.21
CA GLN A 581 12.33 30.44 -10.70
C GLN A 581 12.19 30.24 -12.22
N GLY A 582 13.30 30.00 -12.90
CA GLY A 582 13.29 29.74 -14.34
C GLY A 582 13.17 31.00 -15.20
N GLU A 583 12.78 30.80 -16.46
CA GLU A 583 12.82 31.88 -17.46
C GLU A 583 11.82 33.00 -17.18
N ALA A 584 10.74 32.72 -16.44
CA ALA A 584 9.75 33.72 -16.03
C ALA A 584 10.33 34.78 -15.08
N GLY A 585 11.39 34.46 -14.33
CA GLY A 585 12.13 35.42 -13.52
C GLY A 585 13.03 36.35 -14.34
N ASN A 586 13.36 35.96 -15.58
CA ASN A 586 14.13 36.80 -16.49
C ASN A 586 13.26 37.96 -16.99
N SER A 587 13.89 39.04 -17.46
CA SER A 587 13.20 40.21 -18.04
C SER A 587 12.47 41.11 -17.04
N ILE A 588 12.47 40.81 -15.73
CA ILE A 588 12.07 41.78 -14.70
C ILE A 588 13.04 42.97 -14.78
N SER A 589 12.54 44.12 -15.24
CA SER A 589 13.39 45.29 -15.45
C SER A 589 13.75 45.98 -14.16
N TYR A 590 14.98 46.50 -14.07
CA TYR A 590 15.41 47.32 -12.94
C TYR A 590 16.38 48.42 -13.37
N LYS A 591 16.32 49.56 -12.69
CA LYS A 591 17.14 50.76 -12.95
C LYS A 591 17.51 51.43 -11.64
N ALA A 592 18.65 52.11 -11.59
CA ALA A 592 19.05 52.93 -10.46
C ALA A 592 19.47 54.33 -10.92
N SER A 593 19.15 55.36 -10.14
CA SER A 593 19.48 56.75 -10.44
C SER A 593 19.70 57.57 -9.16
N THR A 594 20.48 58.63 -9.25
CA THR A 594 20.68 59.61 -8.17
C THR A 594 20.14 60.99 -8.53
N SER A 595 19.87 61.84 -7.53
CA SER A 595 19.54 63.25 -7.73
C SER A 595 20.70 64.04 -8.35
N SER A 596 20.36 65.10 -9.08
CA SER A 596 21.36 66.01 -9.66
C SER A 596 22.29 66.58 -8.58
N GLY A 597 23.61 66.49 -8.80
CA GLY A 597 24.64 66.95 -7.86
C GLY A 597 24.99 65.99 -6.71
N ALA A 598 24.39 64.80 -6.67
CA ALA A 598 24.70 63.79 -5.65
C ALA A 598 26.17 63.33 -5.70
N LYS A 599 26.75 63.05 -4.53
CA LYS A 599 28.11 62.53 -4.37
C LYS A 599 28.17 61.00 -4.37
N ILE A 600 27.09 60.35 -3.94
CA ILE A 600 26.91 58.91 -4.10
C ILE A 600 26.64 58.55 -5.57
N THR A 601 27.27 57.48 -6.04
CA THR A 601 27.05 56.93 -7.38
C THR A 601 26.35 55.58 -7.30
N VAL A 602 25.53 55.25 -8.30
CA VAL A 602 24.90 53.93 -8.41
C VAL A 602 25.06 53.40 -9.83
N THR A 603 25.41 52.12 -9.93
CA THR A 603 25.58 51.42 -11.22
C THR A 603 24.80 50.12 -11.16
N THR A 604 24.01 49.82 -12.19
CA THR A 604 23.33 48.52 -12.30
C THR A 604 24.17 47.53 -13.12
N GLY A 605 24.13 46.26 -12.74
CA GLY A 605 24.76 45.17 -13.51
C GLY A 605 24.06 44.82 -14.83
N GLY A 606 22.92 45.46 -15.13
CA GLY A 606 22.08 45.20 -16.29
C GLY A 606 20.79 46.03 -16.26
N ALA A 607 19.94 45.83 -17.27
CA ALA A 607 18.61 46.48 -17.37
C ALA A 607 17.45 45.57 -16.93
N THR A 608 17.70 44.25 -16.84
CA THR A 608 16.74 43.22 -16.43
C THR A 608 17.45 42.17 -15.59
N LEU A 609 16.72 41.47 -14.73
CA LEU A 609 17.23 40.25 -14.09
C LEU A 609 17.49 39.18 -15.16
N THR A 610 18.58 38.44 -15.02
CA THR A 610 19.01 37.39 -15.96
C THR A 610 19.55 36.16 -15.22
N GLY A 611 19.67 35.04 -15.94
CA GLY A 611 20.28 33.81 -15.42
C GLY A 611 19.34 32.85 -14.71
N GLY A 612 18.03 33.09 -14.74
CA GLY A 612 17.03 32.10 -14.31
C GLY A 612 16.77 31.05 -15.39
N SER A 613 16.86 29.77 -15.06
CA SER A 613 16.54 28.64 -15.95
C SER A 613 15.87 27.51 -15.17
N SER A 614 14.90 26.81 -15.75
CA SER A 614 14.23 25.63 -15.16
C SER A 614 13.70 24.75 -16.30
N PRO A 615 13.92 23.43 -16.27
CA PRO A 615 13.36 22.56 -17.29
C PRO A 615 11.84 22.38 -17.09
N PRO A 616 11.02 22.48 -18.14
CA PRO A 616 9.60 22.12 -18.07
C PRO A 616 9.44 20.64 -17.73
N VAL A 617 8.50 20.31 -16.86
CA VAL A 617 8.17 18.94 -16.47
C VAL A 617 6.70 18.66 -16.76
N LEU A 618 6.41 17.48 -17.30
CA LEU A 618 5.06 16.93 -17.43
C LEU A 618 4.92 15.78 -16.43
N ILE A 619 3.98 15.88 -15.50
CA ILE A 619 3.66 14.79 -14.57
C ILE A 619 2.53 13.97 -15.18
N LEU A 620 2.73 12.66 -15.27
CA LEU A 620 1.75 11.68 -15.70
C LEU A 620 1.21 10.95 -14.47
N VAL A 621 -0.11 10.83 -14.37
CA VAL A 621 -0.81 10.21 -13.24
C VAL A 621 -1.69 9.07 -13.77
N ALA A 622 -1.52 7.87 -13.24
CA ALA A 622 -2.34 6.72 -13.57
C ALA A 622 -3.81 6.98 -13.23
N ARG A 623 -4.72 6.69 -14.17
CA ARG A 623 -6.17 6.72 -13.91
C ARG A 623 -6.62 5.54 -13.07
N THR A 624 -5.92 4.41 -13.18
CA THR A 624 -6.12 3.24 -12.32
C THR A 624 -5.29 3.43 -11.05
N PRO A 625 -5.93 3.61 -9.87
CA PRO A 625 -5.20 3.77 -8.63
C PRO A 625 -4.56 2.45 -8.17
N GLY A 626 -3.61 2.56 -7.25
CA GLY A 626 -2.96 1.42 -6.62
C GLY A 626 -1.84 0.80 -7.45
N SER A 627 -1.41 -0.37 -7.02
CA SER A 627 -0.23 -1.03 -7.56
C SER A 627 -0.34 -1.39 -9.04
N ALA A 628 -1.56 -1.56 -9.55
CA ALA A 628 -1.84 -1.77 -10.98
C ALA A 628 -1.41 -0.58 -11.85
N GLY A 629 -1.45 0.66 -11.33
CA GLY A 629 -0.94 1.82 -12.03
C GLY A 629 0.57 1.76 -12.29
N ASN A 630 1.33 1.04 -11.45
CA ASN A 630 2.78 0.93 -11.56
C ASN A 630 3.25 0.12 -12.78
N THR A 631 2.34 -0.55 -13.50
CA THR A 631 2.70 -1.33 -14.70
C THR A 631 2.59 -0.51 -15.99
N ILE A 632 2.09 0.72 -15.94
CA ILE A 632 1.94 1.59 -17.11
C ILE A 632 3.33 2.04 -17.58
N SER A 633 3.75 1.61 -18.77
CA SER A 633 5.07 1.93 -19.31
C SER A 633 5.17 3.34 -19.89
N LEU A 634 6.36 3.92 -19.80
CA LEU A 634 6.76 5.22 -20.34
C LEU A 634 8.03 5.07 -21.17
N ASP A 635 8.05 5.64 -22.37
CA ASP A 635 9.21 5.65 -23.26
C ASP A 635 9.24 6.95 -24.09
N THR A 636 10.43 7.44 -24.42
CA THR A 636 10.65 8.63 -25.29
C THR A 636 11.50 8.30 -26.51
N THR A 637 11.75 7.01 -26.77
CA THR A 637 12.48 6.51 -27.94
C THR A 637 11.88 7.05 -29.23
N GLY A 638 12.74 7.55 -30.13
CA GLY A 638 12.34 8.18 -31.39
C GLY A 638 12.21 9.71 -31.33
N THR A 639 12.44 10.31 -30.17
CA THR A 639 12.65 11.77 -30.05
C THR A 639 13.93 12.19 -30.78
N ALA A 640 13.89 13.33 -31.49
CA ALA A 640 15.02 13.89 -32.20
C ALA A 640 16.21 14.22 -31.28
N ALA A 641 17.45 13.98 -31.73
CA ALA A 641 18.65 14.05 -30.88
C ALA A 641 18.97 15.45 -30.30
N ALA A 642 18.43 16.53 -30.86
CA ALA A 642 18.61 17.88 -30.33
C ALA A 642 17.67 18.17 -29.14
N LEU A 643 16.56 17.44 -29.03
CA LEU A 643 15.59 17.52 -27.94
C LEU A 643 15.84 16.41 -26.93
N ASN A 644 15.95 16.76 -25.65
CA ASN A 644 16.15 15.79 -24.58
C ASN A 644 14.85 15.64 -23.78
N MET A 645 14.08 14.59 -24.07
CA MET A 645 12.93 14.18 -23.24
C MET A 645 13.33 12.99 -22.36
N THR A 646 13.31 13.18 -21.05
CA THR A 646 13.74 12.16 -20.08
C THR A 646 12.59 11.80 -19.15
N THR A 647 12.23 10.52 -19.08
CA THR A 647 11.26 10.02 -18.11
C THR A 647 11.92 9.79 -16.75
N SER A 648 11.15 9.90 -15.66
CA SER A 648 11.61 9.52 -14.31
C SER A 648 11.97 8.04 -14.22
N SER A 649 11.30 7.20 -15.01
CA SER A 649 11.37 5.74 -15.01
C SER A 649 10.72 5.19 -16.28
N SER A 650 10.95 3.92 -16.59
CA SER A 650 10.31 3.21 -17.72
C SER A 650 8.85 2.83 -17.46
N THR A 651 8.36 3.04 -16.25
CA THR A 651 6.96 2.82 -15.81
C THR A 651 6.56 3.90 -14.81
N LEU A 652 5.26 4.13 -14.61
CA LEU A 652 4.77 4.92 -13.47
C LEU A 652 5.12 4.21 -12.15
N SER A 653 5.20 4.95 -11.05
CA SER A 653 5.60 4.41 -9.75
C SER A 653 4.89 5.09 -8.59
N GLY A 654 4.92 4.48 -7.40
CA GLY A 654 4.36 5.07 -6.17
C GLY A 654 2.86 4.82 -5.94
N GLY A 655 2.18 4.08 -6.83
CA GLY A 655 0.79 3.67 -6.59
C GLY A 655 0.72 2.55 -5.55
N ASN A 656 -0.14 2.70 -4.54
CA ASN A 656 -0.30 1.76 -3.41
C ASN A 656 -1.79 1.43 -3.15
N ASP A 657 -2.04 0.30 -2.49
CA ASP A 657 -3.40 -0.15 -2.20
C ASP A 657 -4.03 0.69 -1.09
N ALA A 658 -4.96 1.58 -1.46
CA ALA A 658 -5.69 2.41 -0.52
C ALA A 658 -6.58 1.59 0.44
N SER A 659 -6.85 0.30 0.16
CA SER A 659 -7.63 -0.58 1.02
C SER A 659 -6.86 -1.17 2.20
N GLU A 660 -5.55 -0.93 2.28
CA GLU A 660 -4.73 -1.27 3.43
C GLU A 660 -5.10 -0.41 4.65
N ALA A 661 -5.48 -1.07 5.75
CA ALA A 661 -5.94 -0.40 6.95
C ALA A 661 -5.45 -1.14 8.23
N PRO A 662 -4.29 -0.74 8.79
CA PRO A 662 -3.78 -1.31 10.03
C PRO A 662 -4.70 -0.97 11.24
N PRO A 663 -4.52 -1.60 12.41
CA PRO A 663 -5.31 -1.28 13.60
C PRO A 663 -5.24 0.20 13.98
N GLY A 664 -6.38 0.76 14.42
CA GLY A 664 -6.51 2.18 14.79
C GLY A 664 -6.79 3.13 13.63
N THR A 665 -6.70 2.67 12.38
CA THR A 665 -6.91 3.47 11.17
C THR A 665 -8.34 3.98 11.08
N GLN A 666 -8.53 5.28 10.88
CA GLN A 666 -9.77 5.80 10.29
C GLN A 666 -9.87 5.38 8.83
N ILE A 667 -10.96 4.69 8.48
CA ILE A 667 -11.28 4.25 7.12
C ILE A 667 -12.54 4.94 6.60
N ALA A 668 -12.69 4.98 5.28
CA ALA A 668 -13.93 5.26 4.60
C ALA A 668 -14.42 3.99 3.89
N ILE A 669 -15.73 3.75 3.94
CA ILE A 669 -16.42 2.66 3.28
C ILE A 669 -17.39 3.27 2.28
N PHE A 670 -17.16 3.07 1.00
CA PHE A 670 -18.02 3.54 -0.09
C PHE A 670 -18.99 2.46 -0.55
N GLY A 671 -20.21 2.90 -0.83
CA GLY A 671 -21.33 2.01 -1.15
C GLY A 671 -22.53 2.74 -1.66
N HIS A 672 -23.67 2.05 -1.58
CA HIS A 672 -24.98 2.60 -1.88
C HIS A 672 -25.98 2.17 -0.83
N ASP A 673 -27.04 2.96 -0.71
CA ASP A 673 -28.20 2.68 0.13
C ASP A 673 -27.84 2.29 1.57
N PHE A 674 -26.86 2.93 2.20
CA PHE A 674 -26.55 2.65 3.62
C PHE A 674 -27.65 3.17 4.54
N VAL A 675 -28.04 4.44 4.35
CA VAL A 675 -29.12 5.14 5.08
C VAL A 675 -29.85 6.09 4.15
N THR A 676 -31.06 6.51 4.53
CA THR A 676 -31.82 7.52 3.78
C THR A 676 -31.46 8.95 4.21
N THR A 677 -31.02 9.14 5.45
CA THR A 677 -30.64 10.44 6.02
C THR A 677 -29.28 10.31 6.69
N SER A 678 -28.36 11.22 6.35
CA SER A 678 -27.02 11.20 6.96
C SER A 678 -27.06 11.46 8.46
N ALA A 679 -26.19 10.79 9.20
CA ALA A 679 -26.01 10.95 10.64
C ALA A 679 -24.52 11.08 10.97
N GLY A 680 -24.18 11.98 11.89
CA GLY A 680 -22.82 12.18 12.41
C GLY A 680 -22.77 11.89 13.90
N ALA A 681 -21.65 11.35 14.37
CA ALA A 681 -21.41 11.12 15.79
C ALA A 681 -21.29 12.45 16.55
N ASP A 682 -21.76 12.47 17.79
CA ASP A 682 -21.64 13.62 18.69
C ASP A 682 -20.19 13.79 19.15
N SER A 683 -19.53 14.81 18.60
CA SER A 683 -18.13 15.14 18.91
C SER A 683 -17.93 15.76 20.29
N SER A 684 -18.95 15.84 21.15
CA SER A 684 -18.80 16.15 22.58
C SER A 684 -18.61 14.91 23.46
N GLN A 685 -18.95 13.71 22.96
CA GLN A 685 -18.80 12.46 23.70
C GLN A 685 -17.32 12.04 23.80
N GLU A 686 -17.01 11.28 24.85
CA GLU A 686 -15.67 10.69 25.05
C GLU A 686 -15.37 9.56 24.06
N GLY A 687 -16.40 8.91 23.52
CA GLY A 687 -16.27 7.83 22.55
C GLY A 687 -17.32 7.86 21.44
N LEU A 688 -16.96 7.26 20.32
CA LEU A 688 -17.82 7.11 19.15
C LEU A 688 -18.84 5.99 19.35
N PRO A 689 -20.06 6.14 18.78
CA PRO A 689 -21.04 5.08 18.78
C PRO A 689 -20.61 3.94 17.84
N THR A 690 -21.00 2.72 18.17
CA THR A 690 -20.83 1.53 17.30
C THR A 690 -22.08 1.22 16.47
N GLU A 691 -23.15 2.00 16.66
CA GLU A 691 -24.35 2.04 15.83
C GLU A 691 -24.69 3.52 15.56
N LEU A 692 -24.81 3.91 14.30
CA LEU A 692 -25.14 5.28 13.92
C LEU A 692 -26.13 5.30 12.75
N GLY A 693 -27.26 5.98 12.92
CA GLY A 693 -28.32 6.01 11.90
C GLY A 693 -28.92 4.64 11.59
N GLY A 694 -28.88 3.70 12.55
CA GLY A 694 -29.31 2.31 12.36
C GLY A 694 -28.29 1.41 11.67
N VAL A 695 -27.07 1.91 11.40
CA VAL A 695 -25.98 1.15 10.76
C VAL A 695 -24.92 0.75 11.77
N GLU A 696 -24.50 -0.50 11.69
CA GLU A 696 -23.40 -1.13 12.42
C GLU A 696 -22.37 -1.64 11.39
N VAL A 697 -21.09 -1.41 11.68
CA VAL A 697 -19.98 -1.91 10.86
C VAL A 697 -19.24 -2.98 11.65
N TYR A 698 -18.95 -4.11 11.01
CA TYR A 698 -18.21 -5.21 11.60
C TYR A 698 -16.90 -5.43 10.86
N MET A 699 -15.80 -5.53 11.60
CA MET A 699 -14.47 -5.92 11.09
C MET A 699 -14.02 -7.15 11.86
N ASN A 700 -13.98 -8.31 11.19
CA ASN A 700 -13.83 -9.62 11.84
C ASN A 700 -14.82 -9.82 13.00
N GLY A 701 -16.04 -9.29 12.86
CA GLY A 701 -17.12 -9.36 13.85
C GLY A 701 -16.95 -8.45 15.06
N ILE A 702 -15.89 -7.66 15.14
CA ILE A 702 -15.77 -6.58 16.13
C ILE A 702 -16.57 -5.39 15.59
N ARG A 703 -17.49 -4.86 16.41
CA ARG A 703 -18.22 -3.64 16.07
C ARG A 703 -17.27 -2.45 16.00
N SER A 704 -17.19 -1.83 14.84
CA SER A 704 -16.34 -0.66 14.60
C SER A 704 -17.02 0.62 15.07
N PRO A 705 -16.29 1.53 15.73
CA PRO A 705 -16.80 2.86 16.04
C PRO A 705 -16.99 3.69 14.76
N ILE A 706 -18.07 4.47 14.69
CA ILE A 706 -18.51 5.17 13.49
C ILE A 706 -18.50 6.69 13.71
N TYR A 707 -17.91 7.43 12.78
CA TYR A 707 -17.86 8.91 12.78
C TYR A 707 -19.06 9.52 12.06
N ILE A 708 -19.37 9.00 10.89
CA ILE A 708 -20.43 9.50 10.01
C ILE A 708 -20.96 8.37 9.14
N VAL A 709 -22.26 8.41 8.88
CA VAL A 709 -22.95 7.56 7.92
C VAL A 709 -23.74 8.47 6.99
N THR A 710 -23.54 8.33 5.69
CA THR A 710 -24.32 8.96 4.61
C THR A 710 -24.92 7.85 3.73
N PRO A 711 -25.80 8.16 2.77
CA PRO A 711 -26.34 7.15 1.87
C PRO A 711 -25.28 6.33 1.10
N ASN A 712 -24.08 6.87 0.90
CA ASN A 712 -23.04 6.28 0.05
C ASN A 712 -21.64 6.20 0.69
N GLN A 713 -21.48 6.66 1.93
CA GLN A 713 -20.20 6.65 2.62
C GLN A 713 -20.38 6.43 4.13
N ILE A 714 -19.54 5.58 4.72
CA ILE A 714 -19.38 5.44 6.17
C ILE A 714 -17.92 5.73 6.51
N ASN A 715 -17.65 6.59 7.50
CA ASN A 715 -16.32 6.67 8.08
C ASN A 715 -16.32 5.97 9.43
N ALA A 716 -15.39 5.04 9.62
CA ALA A 716 -15.29 4.20 10.81
C ALA A 716 -13.84 4.06 11.24
N GLN A 717 -13.61 3.56 12.46
CA GLN A 717 -12.27 3.21 12.93
C GLN A 717 -12.06 1.69 12.87
N VAL A 718 -10.91 1.27 12.37
CA VAL A 718 -10.42 -0.10 12.54
C VAL A 718 -10.09 -0.31 14.03
N PRO A 719 -10.70 -1.31 14.71
CA PRO A 719 -10.42 -1.58 16.10
C PRO A 719 -8.92 -1.83 16.37
N PHE A 720 -8.39 -1.32 17.48
CA PHE A 720 -7.02 -1.59 17.92
C PHE A 720 -6.80 -3.05 18.33
N GLU A 721 -7.87 -3.75 18.71
CA GLU A 721 -7.88 -5.16 19.11
C GLU A 721 -7.79 -6.11 17.91
N MET A 722 -7.82 -5.58 16.69
CA MET A 722 -7.80 -6.35 15.45
C MET A 722 -6.52 -7.20 15.30
N GLN A 723 -6.67 -8.50 15.02
CA GLN A 723 -5.57 -9.47 14.91
C GLN A 723 -5.48 -10.21 13.56
N GLY A 724 -4.27 -10.36 13.02
CA GLY A 724 -4.04 -11.02 11.73
C GLY A 724 -3.80 -10.03 10.61
N SER A 725 -3.55 -10.53 9.40
CA SER A 725 -3.14 -9.71 8.25
C SER A 725 -4.28 -9.38 7.28
N SER A 726 -5.50 -9.83 7.57
CA SER A 726 -6.69 -9.59 6.75
C SER A 726 -7.93 -9.47 7.62
N MET A 727 -8.86 -8.65 7.17
CA MET A 727 -10.18 -8.52 7.79
C MET A 727 -11.31 -8.69 6.78
N SER A 728 -12.41 -9.24 7.30
CA SER A 728 -13.72 -9.29 6.68
C SER A 728 -14.54 -8.10 7.16
N VAL A 729 -14.94 -7.21 6.25
CA VAL A 729 -15.72 -6.01 6.53
C VAL A 729 -17.13 -6.17 6.01
N PHE A 730 -18.13 -6.08 6.88
CA PHE A 730 -19.54 -6.11 6.48
C PHE A 730 -20.39 -5.17 7.34
N LEU A 731 -21.58 -4.84 6.83
CA LEU A 731 -22.52 -3.92 7.45
C LEU A 731 -23.75 -4.68 7.91
N ARG A 732 -24.38 -4.17 8.97
CA ARG A 732 -25.77 -4.45 9.32
C ARG A 732 -26.51 -3.12 9.42
N ALA A 733 -27.61 -2.97 8.70
CA ALA A 733 -28.38 -1.73 8.62
C ALA A 733 -29.85 -2.01 8.92
N THR A 734 -30.42 -1.33 9.91
CA THR A 734 -31.84 -1.35 10.20
C THR A 734 -32.54 -0.22 9.45
N ARG A 735 -33.37 -0.58 8.48
CA ARG A 735 -34.17 0.35 7.67
C ARG A 735 -35.28 1.00 8.52
N PRO A 736 -35.83 2.16 8.10
CA PRO A 736 -36.92 2.83 8.84
C PRO A 736 -38.20 2.01 9.03
N ASP A 737 -38.42 1.00 8.18
CA ASP A 737 -39.53 0.05 8.28
C ASP A 737 -39.25 -1.14 9.24
N GLY A 738 -38.06 -1.17 9.86
CA GLY A 738 -37.60 -2.21 10.75
C GLY A 738 -36.90 -3.39 10.06
N GLN A 739 -36.80 -3.40 8.72
CA GLN A 739 -36.09 -4.44 8.00
C GLN A 739 -34.58 -4.35 8.30
N VAL A 740 -33.97 -5.47 8.66
CA VAL A 740 -32.52 -5.59 8.79
C VAL A 740 -31.94 -6.05 7.47
N VAL A 741 -30.98 -5.29 6.96
CA VAL A 741 -30.21 -5.61 5.76
C VAL A 741 -28.76 -5.83 6.16
N ILE A 742 -28.12 -6.82 5.54
CA ILE A 742 -26.68 -7.06 5.67
C ILE A 742 -25.98 -6.91 4.33
N SER A 743 -24.73 -6.47 4.37
CA SER A 743 -23.91 -6.44 3.17
C SER A 743 -23.20 -7.77 2.94
N VAL A 744 -22.88 -8.09 1.69
CA VAL A 744 -21.79 -9.03 1.41
C VAL A 744 -20.52 -8.53 2.09
N ALA A 745 -19.73 -9.45 2.64
CA ALA A 745 -18.47 -9.07 3.25
C ALA A 745 -17.42 -8.76 2.19
N LYS A 746 -16.60 -7.73 2.43
CA LYS A 746 -15.48 -7.34 1.58
C LYS A 746 -14.16 -7.53 2.33
N PRO A 747 -13.13 -8.09 1.68
CA PRO A 747 -11.82 -8.24 2.30
C PRO A 747 -11.07 -6.90 2.31
N ALA A 748 -10.33 -6.64 3.37
CA ALA A 748 -9.31 -5.60 3.44
C ALA A 748 -8.03 -6.14 4.07
N ALA A 749 -6.88 -5.61 3.68
CA ALA A 749 -5.60 -5.98 4.25
C ALA A 749 -5.36 -5.21 5.56
N VAL A 750 -4.79 -5.91 6.55
CA VAL A 750 -4.39 -5.35 7.85
C VAL A 750 -2.86 -5.45 7.93
N PRO A 751 -2.11 -4.58 7.22
CA PRO A 751 -0.66 -4.55 7.36
C PRO A 751 -0.28 -4.00 8.75
N ARG A 752 1.02 -3.90 9.02
CA ARG A 752 1.51 -3.25 10.23
C ARG A 752 1.38 -1.71 10.19
N ALA A 753 1.39 -1.13 8.98
CA ALA A 753 1.25 0.29 8.71
C ALA A 753 0.69 0.50 7.29
N ALA A 754 0.03 1.62 7.05
CA ALA A 754 -0.44 2.12 5.76
C ALA A 754 -0.75 3.62 5.93
N PRO A 755 0.29 4.47 6.08
CA PRO A 755 0.09 5.85 6.47
C PRO A 755 -0.74 6.60 5.43
N GLY A 756 -1.63 7.49 5.87
CA GLY A 756 -2.36 8.42 5.02
C GLY A 756 -2.34 9.81 5.65
N LEU A 757 -2.11 10.85 4.85
CA LEU A 757 -2.11 12.25 5.27
C LEU A 757 -3.44 12.90 4.91
N TYR A 758 -4.08 13.54 5.89
CA TYR A 758 -5.34 14.23 5.66
C TYR A 758 -5.13 15.43 4.73
N ALA A 759 -6.09 15.63 3.84
CA ALA A 759 -6.09 16.71 2.88
C ALA A 759 -7.51 17.23 2.64
N TYR A 760 -7.63 18.50 2.27
CA TYR A 760 -8.88 19.14 1.87
C TYR A 760 -9.37 18.56 0.54
N ASP A 761 -10.68 18.66 0.27
CA ASP A 761 -11.24 18.24 -1.01
C ASP A 761 -10.63 19.03 -2.19
N GLY A 762 -10.37 18.31 -3.28
CA GLY A 762 -9.74 18.88 -4.48
C GLY A 762 -9.13 17.82 -5.38
N PRO A 763 -8.52 18.23 -6.51
CA PRO A 763 -7.76 17.32 -7.35
C PRO A 763 -6.49 16.83 -6.64
N GLU A 764 -6.10 15.57 -6.87
CA GLU A 764 -4.84 15.04 -6.33
C GLU A 764 -3.62 15.64 -7.05
N PRO A 765 -2.49 15.88 -6.35
CA PRO A 765 -2.33 15.79 -4.90
C PRO A 765 -3.07 16.93 -4.18
N ARG A 766 -3.95 16.56 -3.25
CA ARG A 766 -4.79 17.52 -2.52
C ARG A 766 -3.97 18.40 -1.57
N ALA A 767 -4.48 19.60 -1.26
CA ALA A 767 -3.88 20.46 -0.24
C ALA A 767 -3.97 19.78 1.13
N GLY A 768 -2.83 19.54 1.78
CA GLY A 768 -2.77 18.86 3.06
C GLY A 768 -3.36 19.69 4.21
N VAL A 769 -3.86 19.01 5.24
CA VAL A 769 -4.20 19.66 6.50
C VAL A 769 -2.88 19.86 7.29
N VAL A 770 -2.27 21.03 7.08
CA VAL A 770 -0.98 21.41 7.65
C VAL A 770 -1.13 22.67 8.51
N VAL A 771 -0.55 22.65 9.71
CA VAL A 771 -0.51 23.79 10.63
C VAL A 771 0.92 24.15 11.04
N HIS A 772 1.13 25.40 11.43
CA HIS A 772 2.41 25.85 11.98
C HIS A 772 2.63 25.23 13.37
N GLY A 773 3.78 24.59 13.57
CA GLY A 773 4.15 23.88 14.79
C GLY A 773 5.10 24.66 15.71
N MET A 774 5.55 25.86 15.33
CA MET A 774 6.45 26.69 16.13
C MET A 774 5.76 27.97 16.65
N ALA A 775 5.53 28.02 17.97
CA ALA A 775 4.95 29.21 18.63
C ALA A 775 5.94 30.38 18.78
N ARG A 776 7.24 30.09 18.74
CA ARG A 776 8.33 31.04 19.01
C ARG A 776 9.42 30.86 17.97
N ALA A 777 10.04 31.97 17.58
CA ALA A 777 11.14 31.92 16.63
C ALA A 777 12.33 31.17 17.25
N ARG A 778 12.93 30.27 16.48
CA ARG A 778 14.01 29.39 16.89
C ARG A 778 15.27 29.69 16.09
N GLY A 779 16.41 29.57 16.75
CA GLY A 779 17.73 29.55 16.16
C GLY A 779 18.54 28.44 16.81
N THR A 780 19.55 27.94 16.11
CA THR A 780 20.36 26.82 16.61
C THR A 780 21.83 27.10 16.42
N VAL A 781 22.62 26.74 17.43
CA VAL A 781 24.08 26.75 17.41
C VAL A 781 24.55 25.32 17.68
N ALA A 782 25.11 24.68 16.66
CA ALA A 782 25.69 23.34 16.78
C ALA A 782 27.10 23.44 17.39
N ILE A 783 27.39 22.60 18.39
CA ILE A 783 28.69 22.44 19.03
C ILE A 783 29.24 21.08 18.63
N GLU A 784 30.33 21.07 17.86
CA GLU A 784 30.85 19.85 17.24
C GLU A 784 32.33 19.68 17.53
N ALA A 785 32.78 18.42 17.64
CA ALA A 785 34.20 18.10 17.71
C ALA A 785 34.82 18.05 16.31
N THR A 786 36.01 18.63 16.14
CA THR A 786 36.68 18.73 14.82
C THR A 786 37.47 17.49 14.36
N THR A 787 37.28 16.29 14.94
CA THR A 787 38.11 15.12 14.60
C THR A 787 37.44 14.05 13.74
N THR A 788 38.20 13.56 12.77
CA THR A 788 37.95 12.43 11.85
C THR A 788 38.15 11.07 12.55
N GLY A 789 37.10 10.49 13.15
CA GLY A 789 37.11 9.14 13.72
C GLY A 789 35.85 8.78 14.50
N SER A 790 35.53 7.49 14.64
CA SER A 790 34.28 6.94 15.20
C SER A 790 34.12 7.06 16.74
N THR A 791 34.97 7.83 17.42
CA THR A 791 34.85 8.12 18.85
C THR A 791 34.90 9.64 19.08
N PRO A 792 33.96 10.25 19.83
CA PRO A 792 33.99 11.68 20.12
C PRO A 792 35.27 12.01 20.91
N ASN A 793 36.14 12.84 20.33
CA ASN A 793 37.36 13.25 21.02
C ASN A 793 37.02 14.35 22.06
N PRO A 794 37.50 14.27 23.31
CA PRO A 794 37.20 15.29 24.33
C PRO A 794 37.75 16.67 23.96
N ALA A 795 37.04 17.73 24.35
CA ALA A 795 37.42 19.11 24.09
C ALA A 795 38.75 19.47 24.79
N PRO A 796 39.68 20.15 24.08
CA PRO A 796 40.88 20.73 24.69
C PRO A 796 40.52 21.80 25.72
N ALA A 797 41.36 21.97 26.75
CA ALA A 797 41.21 23.05 27.73
C ALA A 797 41.53 24.41 27.11
N GLY A 798 40.80 25.46 27.51
CA GLY A 798 41.14 26.85 27.19
C GLY A 798 40.53 27.42 25.91
N LEU A 799 39.66 26.68 25.20
CA LEU A 799 38.92 27.20 24.05
C LEU A 799 37.79 28.11 24.54
N LYS A 800 37.62 29.28 23.92
CA LYS A 800 36.50 30.20 24.20
C LYS A 800 35.41 30.00 23.16
N VAL A 801 34.33 29.36 23.57
CA VAL A 801 33.11 29.20 22.77
C VAL A 801 32.16 30.35 23.11
N GLN A 802 31.77 31.13 22.12
CA GLN A 802 30.95 32.33 22.29
C GLN A 802 29.68 32.27 21.44
N ILE A 803 28.54 32.58 22.05
CA ILE A 803 27.27 32.84 21.38
C ILE A 803 26.94 34.33 21.55
N ILE A 804 26.58 34.99 20.45
CA ILE A 804 26.23 36.41 20.43
C ILE A 804 24.75 36.52 20.10
N ILE A 805 23.96 37.20 20.92
CA ILE A 805 22.51 37.40 20.71
C ILE A 805 22.24 38.91 20.72
N ASN A 806 21.81 39.44 19.57
CA ASN A 806 21.53 40.87 19.39
C ASN A 806 22.68 41.79 19.89
N GLY A 807 23.92 41.38 19.62
CA GLY A 807 25.15 42.07 20.06
C GLY A 807 25.62 41.78 21.49
N ARG A 808 24.89 40.96 22.27
CA ARG A 808 25.26 40.57 23.65
C ARG A 808 26.05 39.26 23.65
N ASN A 809 27.16 39.22 24.39
CA ASN A 809 28.14 38.12 24.34
C ASN A 809 28.01 37.14 25.50
N TYR A 810 27.87 35.86 25.18
CA TYR A 810 27.82 34.74 26.12
C TYR A 810 29.01 33.82 25.85
N THR A 811 30.04 33.87 26.70
CA THR A 811 31.32 33.16 26.48
C THR A 811 31.59 32.12 27.56
N TYR A 812 31.85 30.87 27.14
CA TYR A 812 32.32 29.78 27.98
C TYR A 812 33.76 29.40 27.61
N THR A 813 34.60 29.14 28.61
CA THR A 813 35.97 28.62 28.41
C THR A 813 35.99 27.14 28.75
N THR A 814 36.36 26.29 27.80
CA THR A 814 36.36 24.83 27.97
C THR A 814 37.38 24.35 29.00
N VAL A 815 37.02 23.29 29.72
CA VAL A 815 37.92 22.53 30.60
C VAL A 815 38.37 21.27 29.86
N GLY A 816 39.61 20.85 30.05
CA GLY A 816 40.17 19.70 29.33
C GLY A 816 39.41 18.40 29.66
N GLY A 817 38.99 17.67 28.62
CA GLY A 817 38.25 16.41 28.78
C GLY A 817 36.72 16.54 28.68
N GLU A 818 36.18 17.74 28.47
CA GLU A 818 34.73 17.94 28.33
C GLU A 818 34.18 17.39 27.01
N THR A 819 32.96 16.87 27.05
CA THR A 819 32.19 16.50 25.86
C THR A 819 31.50 17.72 25.25
N THR A 820 31.09 17.62 23.97
CA THR A 820 30.30 18.67 23.30
C THR A 820 28.97 18.94 24.01
N ASP A 821 28.35 17.91 24.62
CA ASP A 821 27.14 18.04 25.43
C ASP A 821 27.37 18.90 26.68
N GLN A 822 28.47 18.65 27.39
CA GLN A 822 28.83 19.45 28.56
C GLN A 822 29.08 20.91 28.21
N ILE A 823 29.75 21.18 27.07
CA ILE A 823 29.99 22.56 26.60
C ILE A 823 28.67 23.26 26.27
N ARG A 824 27.77 22.59 25.54
CA ARG A 824 26.41 23.09 25.25
C ARG A 824 25.67 23.43 26.54
N ASP A 825 25.63 22.51 27.51
CA ASP A 825 24.87 22.69 28.75
C ASP A 825 25.38 23.89 29.57
N ARG A 826 26.69 24.14 29.54
CA ARG A 826 27.32 25.31 30.17
C ARG A 826 26.93 26.61 29.46
N LEU A 827 26.91 26.63 28.13
CA LEU A 827 26.45 27.80 27.35
C LEU A 827 24.96 28.09 27.60
N VAL A 828 24.11 27.06 27.65
CA VAL A 828 22.69 27.19 27.99
C VAL A 828 22.52 27.80 29.38
N THR A 829 23.27 27.29 30.36
CA THR A 829 23.27 27.83 31.73
C THR A 829 23.69 29.30 31.74
N LEU A 830 24.69 29.68 30.95
CA LEU A 830 25.20 31.05 30.89
C LEU A 830 24.16 32.03 30.30
N ILE A 831 23.48 31.65 29.21
CA ILE A 831 22.47 32.48 28.54
C ILE A 831 21.24 32.68 29.44
N ASN A 832 20.87 31.66 30.19
CA ASN A 832 19.70 31.68 31.08
C ASN A 832 19.99 32.22 32.49
N ALA A 833 21.22 32.64 32.78
CA ALA A 833 21.60 33.08 34.13
C ALA A 833 20.83 34.34 34.57
N GLY A 834 20.42 34.39 35.85
CA GLY A 834 19.63 35.50 36.39
C GLY A 834 18.24 35.59 35.77
N ASN A 835 17.91 36.74 35.17
CA ASN A 835 16.66 36.90 34.41
C ASN A 835 16.78 36.34 32.97
N GLY A 836 17.96 35.86 32.55
CA GLY A 836 18.29 35.42 31.19
C GLY A 836 18.42 36.57 30.19
N ASP A 837 18.72 36.24 28.92
CA ASP A 837 18.68 37.22 27.82
C ASP A 837 17.24 37.77 27.63
N PRO A 838 17.04 39.08 27.35
CA PRO A 838 15.70 39.66 27.22
C PRO A 838 15.00 39.31 25.89
N ASP A 839 15.73 38.91 24.86
CA ASP A 839 15.17 38.61 23.54
C ASP A 839 15.04 37.09 23.30
N ALA A 840 15.91 36.29 23.94
CA ALA A 840 15.95 34.83 23.77
C ALA A 840 16.09 34.05 25.08
N GLN A 841 15.73 32.77 25.04
CA GLN A 841 16.01 31.75 26.05
C GLN A 841 16.81 30.63 25.38
N ALA A 842 17.78 30.05 26.09
CA ALA A 842 18.54 28.92 25.57
C ALA A 842 18.00 27.58 26.10
N GLU A 843 18.06 26.53 25.29
CA GLU A 843 17.75 25.16 25.70
C GLU A 843 18.80 24.20 25.16
N ALA A 844 19.10 23.16 25.93
CA ALA A 844 19.98 22.09 25.54
C ALA A 844 19.21 21.06 24.70
N SER A 845 19.74 20.72 23.52
CA SER A 845 19.19 19.67 22.68
C SER A 845 20.28 18.95 21.91
N ASN A 846 19.89 17.88 21.25
CA ASN A 846 20.63 17.23 20.18
C ASN A 846 19.73 17.36 18.94
N ILE A 847 19.98 18.35 18.08
CA ILE A 847 19.15 18.58 16.88
C ILE A 847 19.87 18.02 15.68
N GLY A 848 19.09 17.41 14.80
CA GLY A 848 19.58 16.88 13.54
C GLY A 848 20.17 15.51 13.77
N ILE A 849 19.59 14.53 13.09
CA ILE A 849 20.24 13.25 12.95
C ILE A 849 20.70 13.20 11.50
N LEU A 850 21.97 13.50 11.24
CA LEU A 850 22.51 13.32 9.91
C LEU A 850 22.51 11.82 9.62
N SER A 851 21.85 11.40 8.54
CA SER A 851 22.04 10.06 7.99
C SER A 851 23.46 9.95 7.45
N ALA A 852 24.10 8.80 7.66
CA ALA A 852 25.33 8.47 6.98
C ALA A 852 25.09 8.43 5.46
N ARG A 853 26.05 8.91 4.68
CA ARG A 853 25.98 9.01 3.22
C ARG A 853 27.24 8.44 2.58
N ALA A 854 27.09 7.98 1.36
CA ALA A 854 28.18 7.72 0.44
C ALA A 854 27.83 8.32 -0.90
N ARG A 855 28.73 9.11 -1.46
CA ARG A 855 28.62 9.62 -2.81
C ARG A 855 29.28 8.65 -3.76
N VAL A 856 28.59 8.31 -4.83
CA VAL A 856 29.07 7.45 -5.91
C VAL A 856 29.21 8.30 -7.16
N THR A 857 30.37 8.23 -7.80
CA THR A 857 30.70 8.97 -9.02
C THR A 857 30.87 7.98 -10.18
N ILE A 858 30.15 8.18 -11.29
CA ILE A 858 30.23 7.35 -12.49
C ILE A 858 30.98 8.12 -13.58
N ASN A 859 32.10 7.60 -14.04
CA ASN A 859 32.99 8.28 -15.00
C ASN A 859 33.60 7.31 -16.02
N GLY A 860 34.41 7.80 -16.96
CA GLY A 860 35.07 6.99 -18.00
C GLY A 860 34.28 6.95 -19.31
N THR A 861 34.54 5.95 -20.14
CA THR A 861 33.91 5.81 -21.46
C THR A 861 32.88 4.70 -21.44
N ILE A 862 31.68 4.98 -21.96
CA ILE A 862 30.64 3.96 -22.07
C ILE A 862 31.03 2.90 -23.10
N LYS A 863 31.02 1.64 -22.68
CA LYS A 863 31.18 0.47 -23.54
C LYS A 863 30.12 -0.56 -23.16
N ALA A 864 29.30 -0.95 -24.14
CA ALA A 864 28.28 -1.98 -23.95
C ALA A 864 28.92 -3.28 -23.43
N GLY A 865 28.31 -3.87 -22.41
CA GLY A 865 28.80 -5.08 -21.75
C GLY A 865 29.70 -4.85 -20.54
N ASP A 866 30.12 -3.60 -20.26
CA ASP A 866 30.73 -3.27 -18.96
C ASP A 866 29.70 -3.49 -17.84
N VAL A 867 30.11 -4.02 -16.69
CA VAL A 867 29.22 -4.30 -15.55
C VAL A 867 29.63 -3.49 -14.34
N VAL A 868 28.68 -2.81 -13.69
CA VAL A 868 28.85 -2.13 -12.39
C VAL A 868 28.11 -2.91 -11.31
N THR A 869 28.78 -3.22 -10.21
CA THR A 869 28.21 -3.94 -9.06
C THR A 869 28.35 -3.10 -7.80
N ILE A 870 27.25 -2.93 -7.06
CA ILE A 870 27.19 -2.23 -5.77
C ILE A 870 26.70 -3.22 -4.71
N ASN A 871 27.50 -3.47 -3.67
CA ASN A 871 27.05 -4.23 -2.51
C ASN A 871 26.76 -3.28 -1.34
N ILE A 872 25.56 -3.38 -0.77
CA ILE A 872 25.12 -2.64 0.42
C ILE A 872 24.70 -3.65 1.47
N GLY A 873 25.39 -3.70 2.60
CA GLY A 873 25.17 -4.75 3.61
C GLY A 873 25.32 -6.14 3.02
N SER A 874 24.23 -6.93 3.00
CA SER A 874 24.16 -8.28 2.40
C SER A 874 23.54 -8.33 1.01
N ARG A 875 23.12 -7.19 0.43
CA ARG A 875 22.46 -7.11 -0.88
C ARG A 875 23.43 -6.66 -1.97
N THR A 876 23.19 -7.14 -3.18
CA THR A 876 24.01 -6.86 -4.36
C THR A 876 23.14 -6.36 -5.51
N TYR A 877 23.54 -5.22 -6.08
CA TYR A 877 22.88 -4.57 -7.21
C TYR A 877 23.84 -4.58 -8.40
N ILE A 878 23.39 -5.09 -9.55
CA ILE A 878 24.22 -5.30 -10.74
C ILE A 878 23.56 -4.61 -11.93
N TYR A 879 24.31 -3.77 -12.62
CA TYR A 879 23.90 -3.18 -13.88
C TYR A 879 24.90 -3.49 -14.99
N THR A 880 24.39 -3.94 -16.14
CA THR A 880 25.18 -4.16 -17.35
C THR A 880 24.93 -3.00 -18.31
N VAL A 881 25.98 -2.26 -18.63
CA VAL A 881 25.97 -1.10 -19.52
C VAL A 881 25.53 -1.50 -20.92
N LEU A 882 24.60 -0.75 -21.50
CA LEU A 882 24.04 -0.95 -22.83
C LEU A 882 24.72 -0.03 -23.86
N ALA A 883 24.57 -0.35 -25.14
CA ALA A 883 25.13 0.47 -26.22
C ALA A 883 24.50 1.87 -26.31
N SER A 884 23.29 2.04 -25.76
CA SER A 884 22.55 3.30 -25.69
C SER A 884 22.88 4.14 -24.45
N ASP A 885 23.71 3.64 -23.53
CA ASP A 885 23.96 4.35 -22.27
C ASP A 885 24.87 5.58 -22.44
N ASN A 886 24.70 6.52 -21.52
CA ASN A 886 25.67 7.56 -21.18
C ASN A 886 25.96 7.49 -19.67
N LEU A 887 26.98 8.20 -19.18
CA LEU A 887 27.34 8.14 -17.75
C LEU A 887 26.14 8.45 -16.83
N PRO A 888 25.29 9.48 -17.11
CA PRO A 888 24.07 9.72 -16.34
C PRO A 888 23.05 8.57 -16.36
N THR A 889 22.83 7.91 -17.50
CA THR A 889 21.86 6.79 -17.56
C THR A 889 22.35 5.61 -16.73
N VAL A 890 23.64 5.30 -16.74
CA VAL A 890 24.22 4.25 -15.88
C VAL A 890 23.99 4.58 -14.40
N ALA A 891 24.23 5.84 -13.98
CA ALA A 891 23.97 6.28 -12.61
C ALA A 891 22.49 6.12 -12.23
N ASN A 892 21.57 6.57 -13.09
CA ASN A 892 20.13 6.44 -12.87
C ASN A 892 19.66 4.98 -12.79
N GLN A 893 20.20 4.09 -13.61
CA GLN A 893 19.84 2.68 -13.57
C GLN A 893 20.27 2.00 -12.27
N LEU A 894 21.45 2.34 -11.75
CA LEU A 894 21.92 1.86 -10.45
C LEU A 894 21.05 2.39 -9.29
N ILE A 895 20.64 3.66 -9.33
CA ILE A 895 19.69 4.24 -8.37
C ILE A 895 18.36 3.50 -8.42
N ASN A 896 17.85 3.24 -9.62
CA ASN A 896 16.60 2.52 -9.82
C ASN A 896 16.68 1.10 -9.27
N LEU A 897 17.80 0.39 -9.47
CA LEU A 897 17.99 -0.94 -8.89
C LEU A 897 17.96 -0.91 -7.35
N ILE A 898 18.58 0.09 -6.73
CA ILE A 898 18.61 0.25 -5.27
C ILE A 898 17.22 0.62 -4.72
N ASN A 899 16.44 1.38 -5.48
CA ASN A 899 15.13 1.88 -5.06
C ASN A 899 13.94 1.03 -5.58
N ALA A 900 14.17 0.01 -6.42
CA ALA A 900 13.11 -0.76 -7.06
C ALA A 900 12.24 -1.53 -6.05
N GLY A 901 10.93 -1.57 -6.29
CA GLY A 901 9.97 -2.22 -5.40
C GLY A 901 9.96 -1.57 -4.01
N ALA A 902 10.21 -2.36 -2.96
CA ALA A 902 10.34 -1.86 -1.58
C ALA A 902 11.70 -1.15 -1.31
N GLY A 903 12.61 -1.12 -2.28
CA GLY A 903 13.97 -0.59 -2.16
C GLY A 903 14.89 -1.40 -1.23
N ASP A 904 16.10 -0.88 -1.00
CA ASP A 904 17.02 -1.42 0.02
C ASP A 904 16.54 -1.08 1.45
N PRO A 905 16.52 -2.03 2.40
CA PRO A 905 16.04 -1.80 3.76
C PRO A 905 16.96 -0.89 4.58
N ASN A 906 18.23 -0.76 4.20
CA ASN A 906 19.22 0.00 4.95
C ASN A 906 19.47 1.39 4.36
N VAL A 907 19.21 1.57 3.05
CA VAL A 907 19.55 2.83 2.35
C VAL A 907 18.49 3.23 1.31
N THR A 908 18.57 4.48 0.86
CA THR A 908 17.94 4.96 -0.37
C THR A 908 19.01 5.60 -1.26
N ALA A 909 18.84 5.56 -2.57
CA ALA A 909 19.75 6.23 -3.51
C ALA A 909 19.07 7.44 -4.18
N ARG A 910 19.82 8.50 -4.48
CA ARG A 910 19.31 9.67 -5.21
C ARG A 910 20.41 10.37 -6.00
N LEU A 911 20.08 10.82 -7.21
CA LEU A 911 21.01 11.54 -8.07
C LEU A 911 21.44 12.86 -7.41
N VAL A 912 22.72 13.21 -7.55
CA VAL A 912 23.25 14.55 -7.29
C VAL A 912 23.05 15.33 -8.57
N ALA A 913 22.23 16.38 -8.51
CA ALA A 913 21.94 17.20 -9.68
C ALA A 913 23.17 18.01 -10.13
N ASP A 914 23.27 18.24 -11.43
CA ASP A 914 24.17 19.21 -12.06
C ASP A 914 25.67 19.02 -11.81
N VAL A 915 26.11 17.77 -11.62
CA VAL A 915 27.53 17.41 -11.49
C VAL A 915 28.01 16.59 -12.68
N THR A 916 29.21 16.92 -13.18
CA THR A 916 29.90 16.17 -14.24
C THR A 916 31.32 15.86 -13.77
N PRO A 917 31.72 14.57 -13.67
CA PRO A 917 30.93 13.36 -13.96
C PRO A 917 29.68 13.20 -13.05
N PRO A 918 28.65 12.45 -13.51
CA PRO A 918 27.42 12.25 -12.75
C PRO A 918 27.68 11.53 -11.42
N GLU A 919 27.02 12.01 -10.38
CA GLU A 919 27.12 11.45 -9.03
C GLU A 919 25.74 11.13 -8.46
N PHE A 920 25.68 10.19 -7.53
CA PHE A 920 24.48 9.92 -6.73
C PHE A 920 24.84 9.61 -5.29
N ASP A 921 23.98 10.01 -4.36
CA ASP A 921 24.15 9.75 -2.94
C ASP A 921 23.38 8.48 -2.56
N ILE A 922 24.05 7.57 -1.86
CA ILE A 922 23.45 6.47 -1.09
C ILE A 922 23.32 6.97 0.36
N ILE A 923 22.11 6.96 0.89
CA ILE A 923 21.76 7.60 2.17
C ILE A 923 21.21 6.53 3.12
N ALA A 924 21.79 6.42 4.31
CA ALA A 924 21.31 5.52 5.35
C ALA A 924 19.90 5.88 5.79
N ARG A 925 19.03 4.86 5.88
CA ARG A 925 17.72 4.96 6.53
C ARG A 925 17.90 5.05 8.04
N GLN A 926 18.83 4.30 8.61
CA GLN A 926 19.20 4.43 10.03
C GLN A 926 19.91 5.77 10.28
N LEU A 927 19.30 6.59 11.12
CA LEU A 927 19.75 7.94 11.39
C LEU A 927 20.96 7.94 12.35
N GLY A 928 21.92 8.83 12.11
CA GLY A 928 22.93 9.22 13.09
C GLY A 928 24.19 8.37 12.99
N ALA A 929 24.92 8.27 14.10
CA ALA A 929 26.19 7.54 14.11
C ALA A 929 26.02 6.04 13.78
N VAL A 930 24.83 5.47 14.00
CA VAL A 930 24.50 4.06 13.72
C VAL A 930 24.59 3.75 12.23
N GLY A 931 24.07 4.64 11.37
CA GLY A 931 24.11 4.49 9.92
C GLY A 931 25.53 4.43 9.34
N ASN A 932 26.53 4.92 10.09
CA ASN A 932 27.95 4.85 9.67
C ASN A 932 28.50 3.42 9.67
N SER A 933 27.74 2.42 10.16
CA SER A 933 28.16 1.02 10.18
C SER A 933 27.70 0.23 8.96
N ILE A 934 26.88 0.82 8.07
CA ILE A 934 26.38 0.15 6.86
C ILE A 934 27.54 0.00 5.87
N THR A 935 27.85 -1.24 5.48
CA THR A 935 28.94 -1.54 4.54
C THR A 935 28.52 -1.22 3.09
N LEU A 936 29.46 -0.66 2.32
CA LEU A 936 29.32 -0.33 0.91
C LEU A 936 30.59 -0.70 0.15
N THR A 937 30.44 -1.48 -0.92
CA THR A 937 31.53 -1.76 -1.87
C THR A 937 31.04 -1.59 -3.31
N ILE A 938 31.92 -1.11 -4.18
CA ILE A 938 31.62 -0.89 -5.60
C ILE A 938 32.72 -1.52 -6.43
N THR A 939 32.35 -2.34 -7.42
CA THR A 939 33.27 -2.98 -8.35
C THR A 939 32.76 -2.84 -9.78
N VAL A 940 33.68 -2.92 -10.75
CA VAL A 940 33.38 -2.98 -12.17
C VAL A 940 33.98 -4.24 -12.80
N SER A 941 33.44 -4.71 -13.92
CA SER A 941 33.97 -5.88 -14.64
C SER A 941 35.42 -5.69 -15.09
N ALA A 942 36.18 -6.78 -15.21
CA ALA A 942 37.56 -6.75 -15.69
C ALA A 942 37.67 -6.13 -17.09
N ASN A 943 38.60 -5.19 -17.27
CA ASN A 943 38.81 -4.40 -18.50
C ASN A 943 37.64 -3.48 -18.91
N ALA A 944 36.79 -3.08 -17.95
CA ALA A 944 35.77 -2.05 -18.17
C ALA A 944 36.40 -0.70 -18.56
N SER A 945 35.76 0.01 -19.48
CA SER A 945 36.09 1.38 -19.87
C SER A 945 35.36 2.42 -19.01
N ILE A 946 34.26 2.02 -18.37
CA ILE A 946 33.59 2.77 -17.31
C ILE A 946 34.27 2.59 -15.94
N THR A 947 34.18 3.61 -15.10
CA THR A 947 34.65 3.62 -13.72
C THR A 947 33.51 4.03 -12.79
N ALA A 948 33.42 3.38 -11.63
CA ALA A 948 32.49 3.74 -10.57
C ALA A 948 33.28 3.83 -9.25
N THR A 949 33.32 5.01 -8.65
CA THR A 949 34.07 5.26 -7.42
C THR A 949 33.16 5.83 -6.35
N THR A 950 33.59 5.75 -5.09
CA THR A 950 32.83 6.34 -3.98
C THR A 950 33.74 7.12 -3.05
N ASN A 951 33.18 8.15 -2.39
CA ASN A 951 33.91 8.99 -1.44
C ASN A 951 34.15 8.32 -0.07
N VAL A 952 33.59 7.14 0.19
CA VAL A 952 33.82 6.41 1.44
C VAL A 952 35.16 5.68 1.43
N LYS A 953 35.99 5.94 2.45
CA LYS A 953 37.37 5.43 2.54
C LYS A 953 37.49 4.07 3.23
N ASN A 954 36.51 3.69 4.05
CA ASN A 954 36.56 2.49 4.92
C ASN A 954 35.51 1.42 4.54
N GLY A 955 34.92 1.50 3.34
CA GLY A 955 33.90 0.54 2.91
C GLY A 955 32.59 0.59 3.71
N THR A 956 32.32 1.70 4.38
CA THR A 956 31.10 1.97 5.16
C THR A 956 30.61 3.39 4.90
N LEU A 957 29.30 3.64 4.99
CA LEU A 957 28.72 4.99 4.89
C LEU A 957 29.31 5.91 5.99
N ALA A 958 29.37 7.23 5.75
CA ALA A 958 29.98 8.17 6.67
C ALA A 958 29.19 9.48 6.81
N GLY A 959 29.47 10.27 7.84
CA GLY A 959 28.87 11.59 8.04
C GLY A 959 27.55 11.60 8.81
N GLY A 960 27.11 10.45 9.36
CA GLY A 960 26.00 10.43 10.28
C GLY A 960 26.40 10.89 11.68
N SER A 961 25.66 11.85 12.25
CA SER A 961 25.97 12.49 13.55
C SER A 961 24.70 12.98 14.25
N THR A 962 24.82 13.26 15.55
CA THR A 962 23.80 13.90 16.40
C THR A 962 24.44 15.08 17.15
N PRO A 963 24.63 16.25 16.52
CA PRO A 963 25.41 17.33 17.10
C PRO A 963 24.76 17.90 18.36
N SER A 964 25.58 18.12 19.40
CA SER A 964 25.17 18.81 20.62
C SER A 964 24.78 20.24 20.27
N THR A 965 23.54 20.64 20.49
CA THR A 965 22.99 21.89 19.95
C THR A 965 22.41 22.79 21.03
N VAL A 966 22.82 24.06 21.04
CA VAL A 966 22.13 25.11 21.80
C VAL A 966 20.97 25.61 20.94
N ILE A 967 19.74 25.44 21.43
CA ILE A 967 18.56 26.06 20.86
C ILE A 967 18.41 27.44 21.47
N LEU A 968 18.16 28.45 20.65
CA LEU A 968 17.71 29.77 21.07
C LEU A 968 16.23 29.90 20.69
N ASN A 969 15.37 30.11 21.68
CA ASN A 969 13.95 30.38 21.51
C ASN A 969 13.67 31.85 21.82
N ALA A 970 12.98 32.56 20.93
CA ALA A 970 12.57 33.93 21.19
C ALA A 970 11.65 34.00 22.42
N ARG A 971 11.73 35.09 23.19
CA ARG A 971 10.79 35.34 24.28
C ARG A 971 9.41 35.76 23.78
N SER A 972 9.38 36.59 22.75
CA SER A 972 8.14 36.98 22.06
C SER A 972 7.61 35.82 21.22
N THR A 973 6.31 35.55 21.33
CA THR A 973 5.61 34.53 20.55
C THR A 973 5.22 35.06 19.17
N GLY A 974 4.85 34.15 18.27
CA GLY A 974 4.38 34.50 16.95
C GLY A 974 5.45 35.20 16.13
N LYS A 975 4.99 36.05 15.20
CA LYS A 975 5.88 36.70 14.24
C LYS A 975 6.80 37.74 14.87
N ASP A 976 6.47 38.24 16.05
CA ASP A 976 7.20 39.28 16.79
C ASP A 976 8.54 38.79 17.35
N GLY A 977 8.70 37.48 17.55
CA GLY A 977 9.97 36.88 17.97
C GLY A 977 10.99 36.71 16.85
N ASN A 978 10.61 36.93 15.59
CA ASN A 978 11.50 36.75 14.44
C ASN A 978 12.55 37.87 14.34
N ASN A 979 13.61 37.63 13.57
CA ASN A 979 14.68 38.58 13.24
C ASN A 979 15.59 38.98 14.42
N VAL A 980 15.50 38.33 15.58
CA VAL A 980 16.49 38.48 16.65
C VAL A 980 17.82 37.92 16.16
N SER A 981 18.82 38.78 15.95
CA SER A 981 20.11 38.34 15.39
C SER A 981 20.89 37.43 16.35
N TYR A 982 21.56 36.42 15.82
CA TYR A 982 22.51 35.62 16.60
C TYR A 982 23.69 35.10 15.77
N SER A 983 24.80 34.81 16.43
CA SER A 983 25.98 34.18 15.82
C SER A 983 26.75 33.37 16.85
N ALA A 984 27.69 32.54 16.38
CA ALA A 984 28.58 31.77 17.24
C ALA A 984 30.01 31.83 16.72
N THR A 985 30.98 31.89 17.63
CA THR A 985 32.40 31.88 17.32
C THR A 985 33.18 31.03 18.31
N VAL A 986 34.30 30.45 17.86
CA VAL A 986 35.27 29.75 18.72
C VAL A 986 36.63 30.41 18.55
N SER A 987 37.33 30.66 19.65
CA SER A 987 38.69 31.22 19.64
C SER A 987 39.61 30.51 20.65
N GLY A 988 40.93 30.62 20.47
CA GLY A 988 41.92 30.08 21.41
C GLY A 988 42.50 28.70 21.05
N GLY A 989 42.19 28.13 19.89
CA GLY A 989 42.74 26.85 19.41
C GLY A 989 41.81 26.10 18.44
N SER A 990 42.15 24.87 18.09
CA SER A 990 41.31 23.93 17.32
C SER A 990 40.86 22.77 18.20
N GLY A 991 39.74 22.11 17.86
CA GLY A 991 39.20 20.99 18.65
C GLY A 991 37.67 20.95 18.67
N ILE A 992 37.04 22.13 18.71
CA ILE A 992 35.58 22.31 18.71
C ILE A 992 35.19 23.39 17.69
N THR A 993 34.07 23.22 17.01
CA THR A 993 33.39 24.25 16.23
C THR A 993 32.06 24.62 16.88
N ALA A 994 31.69 25.90 16.78
CA ALA A 994 30.37 26.39 17.15
C ALA A 994 29.78 27.10 15.96
N THR A 995 28.74 26.51 15.36
CA THR A 995 28.18 26.96 14.08
C THR A 995 26.73 27.39 14.29
N ALA A 996 26.49 28.69 14.15
CA ALA A 996 25.13 29.21 14.04
C ALA A 996 24.56 28.82 12.68
N GLN A 997 23.43 28.10 12.66
CA GLN A 997 22.81 27.60 11.43
C GLN A 997 22.15 28.72 10.60
N THR A 998 21.80 29.84 11.24
CA THR A 998 21.21 31.02 10.61
C THR A 998 21.75 32.28 11.32
N THR A 999 21.47 33.46 10.78
CA THR A 999 21.92 34.74 11.34
C THR A 999 20.87 35.43 12.21
N SER A 1000 19.64 34.90 12.26
CA SER A 1000 18.55 35.44 13.08
C SER A 1000 17.54 34.36 13.47
N LEU A 1001 16.92 34.51 14.64
CA LEU A 1001 15.84 33.64 15.08
C LEU A 1001 14.70 33.70 14.07
N CYS A 1002 14.20 32.54 13.69
CA CYS A 1002 13.22 32.44 12.64
C CYS A 1002 12.09 31.47 12.97
N CYS A 1003 11.05 31.62 12.15
CA CYS A 1003 9.87 30.78 12.05
C CYS A 1003 8.90 30.83 13.23
N GLY A 1004 8.96 31.87 14.06
CA GLY A 1004 7.89 32.14 15.01
C GLY A 1004 6.59 32.46 14.28
N ASN A 1005 5.54 31.68 14.52
CA ASN A 1005 4.21 31.88 13.98
C ASN A 1005 3.14 31.64 15.05
N ASP A 1006 1.89 31.95 14.74
CA ASP A 1006 0.78 31.62 15.61
C ASP A 1006 0.63 30.09 15.65
N PHE A 1007 0.91 29.52 16.82
CA PHE A 1007 0.92 28.06 16.99
C PHE A 1007 -0.42 27.45 16.58
N PHE A 1008 -0.35 26.37 15.81
CA PHE A 1008 -1.51 25.64 15.29
C PHE A 1008 -2.35 26.42 14.27
N SER A 1009 -1.89 27.58 13.79
CA SER A 1009 -2.54 28.28 12.67
C SER A 1009 -2.33 27.53 11.34
N PRO A 1010 -3.31 27.53 10.41
CA PRO A 1010 -3.18 26.85 9.13
C PRO A 1010 -2.05 27.40 8.27
N VAL A 1011 -1.30 26.51 7.62
CA VAL A 1011 -0.34 26.86 6.57
C VAL A 1011 -1.11 27.12 5.27
N THR A 1012 -1.02 28.34 4.74
CA THR A 1012 -1.80 28.83 3.59
C THR A 1012 -0.93 29.64 2.64
N PRO A 1013 -1.33 29.91 1.38
CA PRO A 1013 -0.54 30.76 0.49
C PRO A 1013 -0.28 32.17 1.07
N GLU A 1014 -1.19 32.68 1.90
CA GLU A 1014 -1.11 33.95 2.62
C GLU A 1014 -0.26 33.87 3.90
N ASN A 1015 -0.19 32.69 4.52
CA ASN A 1015 0.66 32.37 5.67
C ASN A 1015 1.46 31.09 5.39
N PRO A 1016 2.46 31.13 4.49
CA PRO A 1016 3.16 29.93 4.06
C PRO A 1016 4.17 29.47 5.12
N ALA A 1017 4.48 28.17 5.10
CA ALA A 1017 5.53 27.61 5.93
C ALA A 1017 6.89 28.16 5.51
N LEU A 1018 7.79 28.31 6.48
CA LEU A 1018 9.15 28.77 6.23
C LEU A 1018 10.13 27.58 6.24
N PRO A 1019 11.17 27.57 5.38
CA PRO A 1019 12.25 26.60 5.49
C PRO A 1019 12.90 26.64 6.89
N GLY A 1020 13.11 25.49 7.51
CA GLY A 1020 13.61 25.39 8.89
C GLY A 1020 12.53 25.49 9.98
N GLU A 1021 11.27 25.73 9.62
CA GLU A 1021 10.13 25.70 10.55
C GLU A 1021 9.72 24.27 10.91
N ILE A 1022 9.14 24.06 12.10
CA ILE A 1022 8.37 22.85 12.40
C ILE A 1022 6.93 23.08 11.95
N ILE A 1023 6.45 22.24 11.03
CA ILE A 1023 5.02 22.13 10.72
C ILE A 1023 4.45 20.89 11.40
N THR A 1024 3.15 20.89 11.64
CA THR A 1024 2.42 19.71 12.10
C THR A 1024 1.45 19.27 11.00
N VAL A 1025 1.49 17.98 10.68
CA VAL A 1025 0.56 17.32 9.77
C VAL A 1025 -0.20 16.23 10.47
N PHE A 1026 -1.39 15.92 9.96
CA PHE A 1026 -2.29 14.94 10.55
C PHE A 1026 -2.50 13.76 9.60
N GLY A 1027 -2.62 12.57 10.17
CA GLY A 1027 -2.81 11.36 9.38
C GLY A 1027 -3.48 10.23 10.14
N THR A 1028 -3.59 9.10 9.46
CA THR A 1028 -4.10 7.82 9.97
C THR A 1028 -3.27 6.68 9.41
N GLY A 1029 -3.44 5.45 9.92
CA GLY A 1029 -2.77 4.28 9.36
C GLY A 1029 -1.31 4.08 9.74
N LEU A 1030 -0.84 4.69 10.83
CA LEU A 1030 0.53 4.47 11.34
C LEU A 1030 0.70 3.24 12.25
N GLY A 1031 -0.34 2.41 12.36
CA GLY A 1031 -0.30 1.16 13.12
C GLY A 1031 -0.41 1.33 14.63
N LEU A 1032 0.07 0.35 15.39
CA LEU A 1032 0.00 0.35 16.86
C LEU A 1032 0.99 1.33 17.49
N THR A 1033 0.63 1.89 18.65
CA THR A 1033 1.45 2.86 19.42
C THR A 1033 2.20 2.25 20.60
N ASP A 1034 3.20 2.96 21.12
CA ASP A 1034 3.90 2.69 22.38
C ASP A 1034 3.75 3.90 23.35
N PRO A 1035 3.27 3.69 24.59
CA PRO A 1035 2.71 2.44 25.12
C PRO A 1035 1.42 2.04 24.40
N LYS A 1036 1.13 0.73 24.37
CA LYS A 1036 -0.18 0.22 23.91
C LYS A 1036 -1.26 0.40 24.99
N GLU A 1037 -0.86 0.35 26.26
CA GLU A 1037 -1.76 0.48 27.40
C GLU A 1037 -2.36 1.90 27.48
N GLY A 1038 -3.69 1.98 27.56
CA GLY A 1038 -4.43 3.25 27.64
C GLY A 1038 -5.09 3.68 26.34
N VAL A 1039 -4.78 3.05 25.20
CA VAL A 1039 -5.51 3.27 23.94
C VAL A 1039 -6.72 2.36 23.89
N VAL A 1040 -7.91 2.95 23.75
CA VAL A 1040 -9.18 2.23 23.65
C VAL A 1040 -9.85 2.57 22.32
N THR A 1041 -10.27 1.54 21.58
CA THR A 1041 -11.01 1.70 20.32
C THR A 1041 -12.19 2.64 20.47
N GLY A 1042 -12.30 3.59 19.55
CA GLY A 1042 -13.39 4.56 19.49
C GLY A 1042 -13.37 5.62 20.59
N ARG A 1043 -12.35 5.68 21.45
CA ARG A 1043 -12.25 6.71 22.50
C ARG A 1043 -11.17 7.73 22.22
N ARG A 1044 -11.35 8.93 22.78
CA ARG A 1044 -10.33 9.98 22.71
C ARG A 1044 -9.06 9.55 23.42
N VAL A 1045 -7.93 9.90 22.81
CA VAL A 1045 -6.61 9.76 23.42
C VAL A 1045 -6.54 10.70 24.63
N PRO A 1046 -6.25 10.21 25.85
CA PRO A 1046 -6.18 11.05 27.04
C PRO A 1046 -5.07 12.12 26.94
N ALA A 1047 -5.33 13.32 27.44
CA ALA A 1047 -4.38 14.44 27.40
C ALA A 1047 -3.39 14.46 28.59
N ASP A 1048 -3.68 13.70 29.64
CA ASP A 1048 -2.93 13.60 30.90
C ASP A 1048 -1.94 12.43 30.94
N HIS A 1049 -1.93 11.58 29.91
CA HIS A 1049 -0.98 10.48 29.76
C HIS A 1049 0.29 10.91 29.01
N GLY A 1050 1.36 10.11 29.14
CA GLY A 1050 2.57 10.27 28.32
C GLY A 1050 2.26 10.11 26.81
N PRO A 1051 3.11 10.64 25.92
CA PRO A 1051 2.84 10.64 24.49
C PRO A 1051 2.81 9.21 23.93
N PHE A 1052 1.72 8.86 23.26
CA PHE A 1052 1.55 7.61 22.50
C PHE A 1052 2.30 7.71 21.18
N LYS A 1053 3.54 7.22 21.12
CA LYS A 1053 4.41 7.32 19.95
C LYS A 1053 4.19 6.17 18.98
N VAL A 1054 4.51 6.40 17.71
CA VAL A 1054 4.58 5.33 16.69
C VAL A 1054 5.96 5.27 16.04
N PRO A 1055 6.35 4.12 15.48
CA PRO A 1055 5.73 2.79 15.67
C PRO A 1055 5.83 2.29 17.11
N ALA A 1056 4.99 1.31 17.47
CA ALA A 1056 5.21 0.49 18.66
C ALA A 1056 6.49 -0.38 18.61
N VAL A 1057 7.13 -0.49 17.45
CA VAL A 1057 8.31 -1.33 17.18
C VAL A 1057 9.52 -0.41 16.94
N PRO A 1058 10.55 -0.40 17.81
CA PRO A 1058 11.65 0.57 17.75
C PRO A 1058 12.40 0.70 16.42
N ASP A 1059 12.40 -0.34 15.57
CA ASP A 1059 13.12 -0.38 14.30
C ASP A 1059 12.34 0.21 13.09
N ASP A 1060 11.07 0.60 13.25
CA ASP A 1060 10.14 0.92 12.15
C ASP A 1060 9.81 2.44 12.07
N PHE A 1061 10.84 3.28 12.16
CA PHE A 1061 10.70 4.74 12.28
C PHE A 1061 9.94 5.38 11.11
N VAL A 1062 9.28 6.51 11.38
CA VAL A 1062 8.62 7.33 10.35
C VAL A 1062 9.62 8.30 9.74
N SER A 1063 9.61 8.40 8.41
CA SER A 1063 10.39 9.36 7.63
C SER A 1063 9.47 10.28 6.84
N ALA A 1064 9.95 11.46 6.47
CA ALA A 1064 9.16 12.41 5.68
C ALA A 1064 9.99 13.10 4.59
N LEU A 1065 9.34 13.40 3.46
CA LEU A 1065 9.91 14.16 2.35
C LEU A 1065 8.99 15.33 2.01
N ALA A 1066 9.53 16.55 2.07
CA ALA A 1066 8.88 17.79 1.63
C ALA A 1066 9.68 18.38 0.46
N GLY A 1067 9.05 18.69 -0.68
CA GLY A 1067 9.72 19.29 -1.84
C GLY A 1067 10.91 18.48 -2.36
N GLY A 1068 10.88 17.15 -2.19
CA GLY A 1068 12.00 16.25 -2.53
C GLY A 1068 13.20 16.31 -1.57
N LYS A 1069 13.09 17.01 -0.43
CA LYS A 1069 14.10 17.08 0.63
C LYS A 1069 13.58 16.43 1.91
N THR A 1070 14.48 15.88 2.72
CA THR A 1070 14.12 15.32 4.02
C THR A 1070 13.54 16.40 4.93
N ALA A 1071 12.35 16.14 5.46
CA ALA A 1071 11.83 16.86 6.61
C ALA A 1071 12.02 15.96 7.83
N ASP A 1072 12.73 16.45 8.85
CA ASP A 1072 13.08 15.63 10.01
C ASP A 1072 11.84 15.44 10.89
N VAL A 1073 11.56 14.19 11.25
CA VAL A 1073 10.41 13.85 12.11
C VAL A 1073 10.79 14.13 13.57
N ASP A 1074 10.25 15.22 14.12
CA ASP A 1074 10.48 15.64 15.51
C ASP A 1074 9.60 14.84 16.49
N PHE A 1075 8.35 14.60 16.09
CA PHE A 1075 7.39 13.81 16.85
C PHE A 1075 6.43 13.09 15.91
N VAL A 1076 6.03 11.89 16.30
CA VAL A 1076 4.96 11.15 15.65
C VAL A 1076 4.21 10.32 16.69
N GLY A 1077 2.88 10.42 16.71
CA GLY A 1077 2.06 9.74 17.71
C GLY A 1077 0.56 10.02 17.59
N LEU A 1078 -0.25 9.32 18.39
CA LEU A 1078 -1.68 9.61 18.47
C LEU A 1078 -1.91 11.00 19.08
N MET A 1079 -2.78 11.78 18.46
CA MET A 1079 -3.07 13.15 18.88
C MET A 1079 -3.98 13.16 20.11
N PRO A 1080 -3.57 13.80 21.23
CA PRO A 1080 -4.43 13.96 22.40
C PRO A 1080 -5.77 14.61 22.06
N GLY A 1081 -6.84 14.10 22.66
CA GLY A 1081 -8.21 14.57 22.46
C GLY A 1081 -8.87 14.14 21.15
N GLN A 1082 -8.13 13.48 20.24
CA GLN A 1082 -8.65 12.92 19.00
C GLN A 1082 -8.80 11.39 19.08
N ILE A 1083 -9.51 10.82 18.12
CA ILE A 1083 -9.76 9.37 18.00
C ILE A 1083 -9.13 8.92 16.68
N GLY A 1084 -8.17 7.99 16.71
CA GLY A 1084 -7.54 7.45 15.49
C GLY A 1084 -6.81 8.47 14.59
N VAL A 1085 -6.55 9.69 15.07
CA VAL A 1085 -5.76 10.71 14.37
C VAL A 1085 -4.35 10.71 14.92
N TYR A 1086 -3.38 10.60 14.03
CA TYR A 1086 -1.97 10.77 14.33
C TYR A 1086 -1.54 12.19 14.01
N GLN A 1087 -0.67 12.72 14.87
CA GLN A 1087 0.05 13.97 14.69
C GLN A 1087 1.49 13.64 14.28
N VAL A 1088 2.01 14.36 13.28
CA VAL A 1088 3.42 14.28 12.87
C VAL A 1088 4.00 15.69 12.84
N ASN A 1089 5.00 15.96 13.68
CA ASN A 1089 5.74 17.22 13.68
C ASN A 1089 6.98 17.06 12.80
N LEU A 1090 7.13 17.93 11.82
CA LEU A 1090 8.15 17.87 10.80
C LEU A 1090 8.97 19.15 10.81
N LEU A 1091 10.26 19.05 11.12
CA LEU A 1091 11.21 20.12 10.90
C LEU A 1091 11.56 20.17 9.41
N LEU A 1092 11.13 21.24 8.75
CA LEU A 1092 11.35 21.44 7.33
C LEU A 1092 12.83 21.69 7.01
N ASN A 1093 13.28 21.16 5.88
CA ASN A 1093 14.63 21.44 5.40
C ASN A 1093 14.83 22.95 5.16
N SER A 1094 15.91 23.53 5.67
CA SER A 1094 16.21 24.96 5.52
C SER A 1094 16.51 25.37 4.08
N ALA A 1095 16.82 24.42 3.19
CA ALA A 1095 17.08 24.66 1.78
C ALA A 1095 15.86 24.40 0.88
N LEU A 1096 14.64 24.37 1.42
CA LEU A 1096 13.43 24.31 0.58
C LEU A 1096 13.30 25.60 -0.27
N PRO A 1097 12.97 25.46 -1.56
CA PRO A 1097 12.69 26.61 -2.42
C PRO A 1097 11.30 27.21 -2.13
N ASP A 1098 11.02 28.38 -2.72
CA ASP A 1098 9.67 28.93 -2.80
C ASP A 1098 8.82 28.01 -3.69
N ASP A 1099 7.80 27.38 -3.10
CA ASP A 1099 6.85 26.55 -3.82
C ASP A 1099 5.52 26.50 -3.05
N LEU A 1100 4.48 27.10 -3.65
CA LEU A 1100 3.13 27.14 -3.07
C LEU A 1100 2.42 25.78 -3.11
N MET A 1101 2.96 24.81 -3.84
CA MET A 1101 2.44 23.46 -3.99
C MET A 1101 3.48 22.41 -3.55
N THR A 1102 4.31 22.75 -2.56
CA THR A 1102 5.35 21.86 -2.03
C THR A 1102 4.74 20.51 -1.68
N ARG A 1103 5.21 19.46 -2.34
CA ARG A 1103 4.72 18.08 -2.14
C ARG A 1103 5.25 17.52 -0.83
N LEU A 1104 4.41 16.81 -0.08
CA LEU A 1104 4.74 16.15 1.17
C LEU A 1104 4.29 14.69 1.16
N THR A 1105 5.15 13.81 1.68
CA THR A 1105 4.84 12.41 2.00
C THR A 1105 5.45 12.02 3.33
N ILE A 1106 4.84 11.06 4.01
CA ILE A 1106 5.46 10.31 5.11
C ILE A 1106 5.56 8.84 4.73
N ALA A 1107 6.52 8.13 5.31
CA ALA A 1107 6.71 6.71 5.09
C ALA A 1107 7.14 6.00 6.37
N GLN A 1108 6.64 4.77 6.54
CA GLN A 1108 7.05 3.83 7.58
C GLN A 1108 7.53 2.54 6.92
N GLY A 1109 8.84 2.31 6.90
CA GLY A 1109 9.43 1.24 6.10
C GLY A 1109 9.12 1.42 4.61
N PHE A 1110 8.34 0.49 4.03
CA PHE A 1110 7.90 0.53 2.63
C PHE A 1110 6.49 1.09 2.44
N PHE A 1111 5.76 1.38 3.53
CA PHE A 1111 4.42 1.96 3.45
C PHE A 1111 4.53 3.47 3.32
N VAL A 1112 4.14 4.02 2.17
CA VAL A 1112 4.23 5.44 1.84
C VAL A 1112 2.83 6.03 1.76
N SER A 1113 2.64 7.23 2.31
CA SER A 1113 1.36 7.93 2.27
C SER A 1113 0.96 8.40 0.88
N ASN A 1114 -0.30 8.78 0.72
CA ASN A 1114 -0.68 9.71 -0.35
C ASN A 1114 0.19 10.96 -0.32
N VAL A 1115 0.34 11.58 -1.49
CA VAL A 1115 1.03 12.85 -1.63
C VAL A 1115 0.04 13.97 -1.34
N VAL A 1116 0.39 14.87 -0.43
CA VAL A 1116 -0.33 16.12 -0.20
C VAL A 1116 0.53 17.32 -0.59
N THR A 1117 -0.08 18.49 -0.76
CA THR A 1117 0.64 19.74 -1.05
C THR A 1117 0.45 20.78 0.04
N PHE A 1118 1.46 21.63 0.25
CA PHE A 1118 1.37 22.78 1.16
C PHE A 1118 2.28 23.91 0.68
N PRO A 1119 1.97 25.18 1.02
CA PRO A 1119 2.77 26.31 0.55
C PRO A 1119 3.99 26.57 1.43
N VAL A 1120 5.17 26.67 0.79
CA VAL A 1120 6.44 27.08 1.39
C VAL A 1120 6.91 28.38 0.74
N ARG A 1121 7.39 29.33 1.55
CA ARG A 1121 8.14 30.49 1.08
C ARG A 1121 9.43 30.68 1.88
N ASN A 1122 10.55 30.60 1.19
CA ASN A 1122 11.86 30.96 1.66
C ASN A 1122 12.01 32.49 1.71
N ARG A 1123 12.28 33.05 2.89
CA ARG A 1123 12.51 34.49 3.05
C ARG A 1123 13.87 34.96 2.54
N VAL A 1124 14.83 34.05 2.34
CA VAL A 1124 16.19 34.36 1.86
C VAL A 1124 16.69 33.16 1.04
N PRO A 1125 16.73 33.21 -0.31
CA PRO A 1125 17.41 32.17 -1.06
C PRO A 1125 18.88 32.10 -0.61
N PRO A 1126 19.46 30.90 -0.42
CA PRO A 1126 20.84 30.79 0.04
C PRO A 1126 21.76 31.56 -0.91
N LEU A 1127 22.53 32.48 -0.35
CA LEU A 1127 23.71 33.04 -0.98
C LEU A 1127 24.75 31.93 -0.94
N GLN A 1128 24.91 31.21 -2.05
CA GLN A 1128 26.03 30.26 -2.22
C GLN A 1128 27.36 31.00 -2.24
#